data_AF-A0A7X8DSK5-F1
#
_entry.id   AF-A0A7X8DSK5-F1
#
_cell.length_a   1.000
_cell.length_b   1.000
_cell.length_c   1.000
_cell.angle_alpha   90.00
_cell.angle_beta   90.00
_cell.angle_gamma   90.00
#
_symmetry.space_group_name_H-M   'P 1'
#
loop_
_entity.id
_entity.type
_entity.pdbx_description
1 polymer ?
#
loop_
_entity_poly.entity_id
_entity_poly.type
_entity_poly.pdbx_seq_one_letter_code
_entity_poly.pdbx_strand_id
1 'polypeptide(L)'
;MITAIKVDNDYSRIIKYILLDEEKKECILILTGQQDGEELDGIKEELKDMVGGAYQIIALNRLSREDELFFLWPHITEILQDKYSYINGFLERARLELKGNRLLIEVETNLAYKQLNDEKVRTFIEKELAGLLDEEIVLEVKNGDLLKDIPLEIDKKELENKFLKSRRKKPAEKTVSDNGIIYGRKISADKTHRLNEIQGEIDHIVAEGLIFNLEEIKSRRGNSFYLIDITDYSNSITVKLFPRRNKNLEGELKKGRWIRVEGYVQNDQFSRELVLIADHINDIDDLIERRQDLAEEKRIELHLHTKMSALDAVVDVGEAIARAAEWGHPAVAITDHGVVQAYPDAYWAGKKHGIKILYGLEAYLVDDGEDIIYRPLKGKIQDFTYVVFDFETTGLNSRNDEIIEIGAVKLKKGKIIDEFSTFVRPVNPVPANITRLTGITGEMVKDAPVIEEIIDSFIEFIGDAVLVAHNASFDYGFLKSALKKCGRSYLENPILDTLALSRALYPGFKNHRLNTLCEELGVSLENHHRAVDDTRATAELLTIMLARVKEEKISKLEDINKLSKNIDWRNLRTYHLLVFARNKDGLRDLYKLVSSSHIKHFYRVPRILKSELTHVRDNLLIGSACEAGQLYRAILENQDEQEINKIVRFYDFLEVQPLANNAFLIGEKVESIEELKKINKRIYQLGKKYRKPVVATGDVHFLDPEDSIFREILQAGQGYEESSQAPLYFRTTEEMLEEFSYFGEEIARELVIDNPRKIADLCEDIQIIPDKLFTPSIEGAEEEIKNMTLNRARELYGDPLPEIVEKRLDKELNSIIGNGYAVIYLTAHKLVKKSLEDGYLVGSRGSVGSSLVATLTGITEVNPLPPHYRCGKCNYSEFITDGSVGVGPDLPDKRCPECGEKLEKDGFDIPFEVFLGFEGDKVPDIDLNFSGEYQSSIHKYTEQLFGKDHVFRAGTISSIAERTAYGFVRSYLDERGLMANNAEIKRLVKGCTGVKRTTGQHPGGQIVVPADMEIYDFTPIQKPANDLESDVLTTHFDFNSIHDNLLKLDVLGHDDPTIIRMLQDLTGVSPFDIPLDDPATMAIFSGTETLGVSPDDIGTSVGT
;
A
#
# COMPACT_ATOMS: atom_id res chain seq x y z
N MET A 1 11.94 -16.89 -14.99
CA MET A 1 12.30 -16.44 -16.36
C MET A 1 12.83 -17.64 -17.15
N ILE A 2 12.24 -17.95 -18.33
CA ILE A 2 12.65 -19.09 -19.17
C ILE A 2 13.30 -18.56 -20.46
N THR A 3 14.60 -18.81 -20.64
CA THR A 3 15.34 -18.44 -21.86
C THR A 3 15.55 -19.66 -22.75
N ALA A 4 15.19 -19.57 -24.04
CA ALA A 4 15.44 -20.61 -25.02
C ALA A 4 16.72 -20.32 -25.84
N ILE A 5 17.62 -21.29 -25.94
CA ILE A 5 18.92 -21.16 -26.62
C ILE A 5 19.03 -22.25 -27.68
N LYS A 6 19.10 -21.87 -28.95
CA LYS A 6 19.35 -22.82 -30.05
C LYS A 6 20.81 -23.28 -30.02
N VAL A 7 21.02 -24.59 -30.19
CA VAL A 7 22.36 -25.19 -30.15
C VAL A 7 22.87 -25.31 -31.59
N ASP A 8 23.83 -24.46 -31.97
CA ASP A 8 24.36 -24.38 -33.34
C ASP A 8 25.78 -24.98 -33.50
N ASN A 9 26.20 -25.85 -32.57
CA ASN A 9 27.52 -26.50 -32.55
C ASN A 9 27.43 -28.04 -32.82
N ASP A 10 28.49 -28.79 -32.52
CA ASP A 10 28.54 -30.26 -32.76
C ASP A 10 27.45 -31.05 -31.98
N TYR A 11 26.83 -30.43 -30.97
CA TYR A 11 25.72 -31.00 -30.20
C TYR A 11 24.34 -30.77 -30.84
N SER A 12 24.24 -29.99 -31.92
CA SER A 12 22.99 -29.74 -32.67
C SER A 12 22.35 -31.02 -33.24
N ARG A 13 23.15 -32.09 -33.42
CA ARG A 13 22.65 -33.42 -33.82
C ARG A 13 21.88 -34.13 -32.70
N ILE A 14 22.09 -33.74 -31.44
CA ILE A 14 21.57 -34.37 -30.22
C ILE A 14 20.54 -33.46 -29.53
N ILE A 15 20.83 -32.16 -29.42
CA ILE A 15 20.03 -31.16 -28.70
C ILE A 15 19.49 -30.16 -29.71
N LYS A 16 18.17 -30.00 -29.72
CA LYS A 16 17.46 -29.05 -30.58
C LYS A 16 17.58 -27.62 -30.03
N TYR A 17 17.30 -27.44 -28.74
CA TYR A 17 17.52 -26.20 -28.00
C TYR A 17 17.54 -26.47 -26.49
N ILE A 18 18.09 -25.53 -25.73
CA ILE A 18 18.20 -25.56 -24.27
C ILE A 18 17.25 -24.53 -23.70
N LEU A 19 16.45 -24.90 -22.71
CA LEU A 19 15.62 -23.99 -21.94
C LEU A 19 16.27 -23.79 -20.56
N LEU A 20 16.59 -22.55 -20.21
CA LEU A 20 17.13 -22.20 -18.91
C LEU A 20 16.02 -21.53 -18.08
N ASP A 21 15.61 -22.17 -16.98
CA ASP A 21 14.72 -21.58 -15.97
C ASP A 21 15.56 -21.10 -14.78
N GLU A 22 15.77 -19.79 -14.71
CA GLU A 22 16.63 -19.19 -13.68
C GLU A 22 16.01 -19.18 -12.28
N GLU A 23 14.67 -19.21 -12.19
CA GLU A 23 13.92 -19.20 -10.94
C GLU A 23 13.91 -20.58 -10.29
N LYS A 24 13.67 -21.62 -11.08
CA LYS A 24 13.69 -23.01 -10.59
C LYS A 24 15.09 -23.61 -10.53
N LYS A 25 16.08 -22.91 -11.07
CA LYS A 25 17.44 -23.42 -11.29
C LYS A 25 17.41 -24.72 -12.11
N GLU A 26 16.67 -24.73 -13.20
CA GLU A 26 16.56 -25.88 -14.11
C GLU A 26 17.16 -25.56 -15.48
N CYS A 27 17.86 -26.53 -16.07
CA CYS A 27 18.37 -26.48 -17.42
C CYS A 27 17.80 -27.68 -18.20
N ILE A 28 16.89 -27.41 -19.12
CA ILE A 28 16.12 -28.44 -19.82
C ILE A 28 16.65 -28.57 -21.26
N LEU A 29 17.22 -29.73 -21.58
CA LEU A 29 17.71 -30.08 -22.90
C LEU A 29 16.58 -30.73 -23.71
N ILE A 30 16.15 -30.08 -24.78
CA ILE A 30 15.17 -30.66 -25.71
C ILE A 30 15.92 -31.42 -26.80
N LEU A 31 15.75 -32.75 -26.83
CA LEU A 31 16.52 -33.62 -27.73
C LEU A 31 15.90 -33.71 -29.13
N THR A 32 16.74 -33.86 -30.16
CA THR A 32 16.31 -34.03 -31.56
C THR A 32 15.62 -35.38 -31.83
N GLY A 33 15.82 -36.37 -30.96
CA GLY A 33 15.25 -37.71 -31.02
C GLY A 33 15.61 -38.55 -29.78
N GLN A 34 15.26 -39.85 -29.77
CA GLN A 34 15.79 -40.77 -28.76
C GLN A 34 17.27 -41.05 -29.04
N GLN A 35 18.13 -40.80 -28.05
CA GLN A 35 19.59 -40.91 -28.18
C GLN A 35 20.15 -41.95 -27.19
N ASP A 36 21.34 -42.48 -27.49
CA ASP A 36 22.06 -43.42 -26.63
C ASP A 36 22.50 -42.74 -25.31
N GLY A 37 22.27 -43.43 -24.18
CA GLY A 37 22.42 -42.84 -22.84
C GLY A 37 23.83 -42.36 -22.48
N GLU A 38 24.87 -43.01 -22.99
CA GLU A 38 26.27 -42.67 -22.65
C GLU A 38 26.70 -41.30 -23.18
N GLU A 39 26.25 -40.90 -24.38
CA GLU A 39 26.63 -39.62 -24.99
C GLU A 39 25.89 -38.44 -24.34
N LEU A 40 24.64 -38.66 -23.91
CA LEU A 40 23.83 -37.65 -23.21
C LEU A 40 24.32 -37.40 -21.78
N ASP A 41 24.80 -38.44 -21.08
CA ASP A 41 25.31 -38.30 -19.71
C ASP A 41 26.62 -37.51 -19.67
N GLY A 42 27.50 -37.68 -20.67
CA GLY A 42 28.70 -36.84 -20.82
C GLY A 42 28.37 -35.35 -21.03
N ILE A 43 27.37 -35.06 -21.86
CA ILE A 43 26.89 -33.68 -22.10
C ILE A 43 26.32 -33.05 -20.82
N LYS A 44 25.56 -33.82 -20.03
CA LYS A 44 25.02 -33.35 -18.75
C LYS A 44 26.13 -33.03 -17.75
N GLU A 45 27.20 -33.83 -17.70
CA GLU A 45 28.35 -33.55 -16.83
C GLU A 45 29.08 -32.27 -17.25
N GLU A 46 29.37 -32.10 -18.55
CA GLU A 46 30.00 -30.87 -19.06
C GLU A 46 29.16 -29.62 -18.74
N LEU A 47 27.84 -29.68 -18.95
CA LEU A 47 26.94 -28.57 -18.65
C LEU A 47 26.86 -28.28 -17.15
N LYS A 48 26.92 -29.31 -16.30
CA LYS A 48 26.88 -29.17 -14.84
C LYS A 48 28.09 -28.41 -14.32
N ASP A 49 29.26 -28.67 -14.90
CA ASP A 49 30.49 -27.95 -14.60
C ASP A 49 30.43 -26.49 -15.08
N MET A 50 29.84 -26.22 -16.26
CA MET A 50 29.69 -24.87 -16.80
C MET A 50 28.73 -23.98 -15.99
N VAL A 51 27.62 -24.54 -15.48
CA VAL A 51 26.62 -23.80 -14.68
C VAL A 51 26.90 -23.86 -13.17
N GLY A 52 28.07 -24.34 -12.76
CA GLY A 52 28.54 -24.32 -11.37
C GLY A 52 27.78 -25.24 -10.40
N GLY A 53 27.16 -26.32 -10.90
CA GLY A 53 26.46 -27.32 -10.09
C GLY A 53 25.17 -26.87 -9.41
N ALA A 54 24.77 -25.60 -9.57
CA ALA A 54 23.58 -25.02 -8.95
C ALA A 54 22.27 -25.29 -9.72
N TYR A 55 22.35 -25.82 -10.94
CA TYR A 55 21.20 -26.08 -11.79
C TYR A 55 20.93 -27.59 -11.95
N GLN A 56 19.67 -27.98 -11.88
CA GLN A 56 19.21 -29.31 -12.20
C GLN A 56 19.10 -29.48 -13.73
N ILE A 57 19.84 -30.44 -14.30
CA ILE A 57 19.83 -30.69 -15.74
C ILE A 57 18.83 -31.79 -16.06
N ILE A 58 17.83 -31.46 -16.86
CA ILE A 58 16.74 -32.34 -17.28
C ILE A 58 16.86 -32.52 -18.79
N ALA A 59 16.75 -33.74 -19.29
CA ALA A 59 16.72 -33.98 -20.73
C ALA A 59 15.36 -34.54 -21.11
N LEU A 60 14.66 -33.86 -22.00
CA LEU A 60 13.37 -34.27 -22.52
C LEU A 60 13.55 -34.78 -23.94
N ASN A 61 13.04 -35.99 -24.19
CA ASN A 61 12.91 -36.52 -25.53
C ASN A 61 11.97 -35.62 -26.34
N ARG A 62 12.08 -35.67 -27.67
CA ARG A 62 11.32 -34.85 -28.62
C ARG A 62 9.87 -34.63 -28.18
N LEU A 63 9.55 -33.38 -27.85
CA LEU A 63 8.25 -32.94 -27.40
C LEU A 63 7.24 -32.91 -28.55
N SER A 64 5.94 -32.91 -28.22
CA SER A 64 4.91 -32.59 -29.21
C SER A 64 5.00 -31.10 -29.60
N ARG A 65 4.46 -30.73 -30.77
CA ARG A 65 4.54 -29.33 -31.23
C ARG A 65 3.81 -28.34 -30.32
N GLU A 66 2.71 -28.79 -29.72
CA GLU A 66 1.93 -28.00 -28.77
C GLU A 66 2.72 -27.78 -27.48
N ASP A 67 3.43 -28.80 -27.01
CA ASP A 67 4.29 -28.70 -25.82
C ASP A 67 5.52 -27.83 -26.10
N GLU A 68 6.19 -27.98 -27.26
CA GLU A 68 7.32 -27.11 -27.65
C GLU A 68 6.90 -25.63 -27.69
N LEU A 69 5.74 -25.33 -28.27
CA LEU A 69 5.22 -23.96 -28.30
C LEU A 69 4.95 -23.42 -26.88
N PHE A 70 4.39 -24.24 -25.98
CA PHE A 70 4.13 -23.85 -24.60
C PHE A 70 5.42 -23.46 -23.87
N PHE A 71 6.54 -24.16 -24.09
CA PHE A 71 7.83 -23.84 -23.49
C PHE A 71 8.54 -22.63 -24.11
N LEU A 72 8.37 -22.42 -25.43
CA LEU A 72 9.00 -21.32 -26.14
C LEU A 72 8.23 -20.00 -25.98
N TRP A 73 6.92 -20.06 -25.70
CA TRP A 73 6.08 -18.87 -25.64
C TRP A 73 6.52 -17.82 -24.60
N PRO A 74 6.90 -18.18 -23.36
CA PRO A 74 7.41 -17.22 -22.38
C PRO A 74 8.62 -16.43 -22.87
N HIS A 75 9.54 -17.10 -23.56
CA HIS A 75 10.72 -16.47 -24.16
C HIS A 75 10.35 -15.50 -25.29
N ILE A 76 9.40 -15.88 -26.15
CA ILE A 76 8.86 -15.01 -27.21
C ILE A 76 8.16 -13.79 -26.62
N THR A 77 7.38 -13.96 -25.55
CA THR A 77 6.71 -12.84 -24.88
C THR A 77 7.69 -11.87 -24.24
N GLU A 78 8.79 -12.36 -23.68
CA GLU A 78 9.84 -11.54 -23.08
C GLU A 78 10.57 -10.69 -24.13
N ILE A 79 11.03 -11.31 -25.24
CA ILE A 79 11.71 -10.57 -26.32
C ILE A 79 10.78 -9.51 -26.95
N LEU A 80 9.48 -9.82 -27.06
CA LEU A 80 8.48 -8.87 -27.55
C LEU A 80 8.26 -7.72 -26.59
N GLN A 81 8.26 -7.95 -25.28
CA GLN A 81 8.14 -6.91 -24.26
C GLN A 81 9.34 -5.97 -24.29
N ASP A 82 10.55 -6.51 -24.45
CA ASP A 82 11.78 -5.71 -24.54
C ASP A 82 11.84 -4.86 -25.83
N LYS A 83 11.39 -5.42 -26.95
CA LYS A 83 11.49 -4.78 -28.27
C LYS A 83 10.30 -3.88 -28.61
N TYR A 84 9.12 -4.22 -28.11
CA TYR A 84 7.85 -3.53 -28.36
C TYR A 84 7.09 -3.37 -27.05
N SER A 85 7.60 -2.51 -26.16
CA SER A 85 7.11 -2.28 -24.79
C SER A 85 5.62 -1.88 -24.68
N TYR A 86 5.00 -1.46 -25.78
CA TYR A 86 3.56 -1.16 -25.87
C TYR A 86 2.66 -2.41 -26.00
N ILE A 87 3.23 -3.61 -26.20
CA ILE A 87 2.51 -4.91 -26.35
C ILE A 87 2.27 -5.54 -24.96
N ASN A 88 2.16 -4.72 -23.92
CA ASN A 88 2.39 -5.16 -22.55
C ASN A 88 1.28 -6.09 -21.98
N GLY A 89 1.69 -7.27 -21.52
CA GLY A 89 0.95 -8.18 -20.63
C GLY A 89 -0.28 -8.94 -21.19
N PHE A 90 -0.73 -8.73 -22.44
CA PHE A 90 -1.84 -9.53 -23.00
C PHE A 90 -1.40 -10.81 -23.71
N LEU A 91 -0.14 -10.92 -24.16
CA LEU A 91 0.39 -12.14 -24.75
C LEU A 91 0.57 -13.28 -23.75
N GLU A 92 0.85 -12.96 -22.48
CA GLU A 92 0.87 -13.92 -21.37
C GLU A 92 -0.51 -14.51 -21.08
N ARG A 93 -1.57 -13.79 -21.45
CA ARG A 93 -2.98 -14.17 -21.27
C ARG A 93 -3.63 -14.64 -22.58
N ALA A 94 -2.87 -14.64 -23.67
CA ALA A 94 -3.39 -15.05 -24.96
C ALA A 94 -3.59 -16.57 -24.97
N ARG A 95 -4.73 -17.00 -25.50
CA ARG A 95 -4.95 -18.43 -25.71
C ARG A 95 -4.31 -18.82 -27.04
N LEU A 96 -3.43 -19.81 -26.98
CA LEU A 96 -2.72 -20.33 -28.15
C LEU A 96 -3.34 -21.64 -28.60
N GLU A 97 -3.59 -21.77 -29.90
CA GLU A 97 -3.98 -23.03 -30.52
C GLU A 97 -3.17 -23.24 -31.80
N LEU A 98 -2.30 -24.25 -31.82
CA LEU A 98 -1.50 -24.59 -32.99
C LEU A 98 -2.21 -25.66 -33.83
N LYS A 99 -2.56 -25.33 -35.08
CA LYS A 99 -3.16 -26.28 -36.04
C LYS A 99 -2.28 -26.39 -37.28
N GLY A 100 -1.45 -27.43 -37.34
CA GLY A 100 -0.50 -27.62 -38.44
C GLY A 100 0.63 -26.59 -38.37
N ASN A 101 0.72 -25.71 -39.37
CA ASN A 101 1.66 -24.60 -39.41
C ASN A 101 1.00 -23.24 -39.08
N ARG A 102 -0.25 -23.24 -38.60
CA ARG A 102 -0.97 -22.03 -38.21
C ARG A 102 -1.09 -21.94 -36.71
N LEU A 103 -0.61 -20.85 -36.14
CA LEU A 103 -0.76 -20.56 -34.72
C LEU A 103 -1.86 -19.51 -34.55
N LEU A 104 -2.98 -19.93 -33.98
CA LEU A 104 -4.06 -19.04 -33.57
C LEU A 104 -3.72 -18.43 -32.21
N ILE A 105 -3.66 -17.10 -32.15
CA ILE A 105 -3.51 -16.31 -30.93
C ILE A 105 -4.83 -15.59 -30.67
N GLU A 106 -5.57 -16.05 -29.68
CA GLU A 106 -6.81 -15.41 -29.25
C GLU A 106 -6.53 -14.45 -28.08
N VAL A 107 -6.84 -13.15 -28.27
CA VAL A 107 -6.55 -12.08 -27.32
C VAL A 107 -7.81 -11.38 -26.80
N GLU A 108 -7.73 -10.85 -25.58
CA GLU A 108 -8.89 -10.40 -24.79
C GLU A 108 -9.46 -9.02 -25.19
N THR A 109 -8.73 -8.21 -25.96
CA THR A 109 -9.12 -6.84 -26.28
C THR A 109 -8.92 -6.50 -27.76
N ASN A 110 -9.75 -5.59 -28.29
CA ASN A 110 -9.57 -5.01 -29.62
C ASN A 110 -8.22 -4.29 -29.76
N LEU A 111 -7.68 -3.69 -28.70
CA LEU A 111 -6.37 -3.04 -28.71
C LEU A 111 -5.24 -4.06 -28.89
N ALA A 112 -5.26 -5.16 -28.12
CA ALA A 112 -4.30 -6.26 -28.26
C ALA A 112 -4.40 -6.92 -29.64
N TYR A 113 -5.62 -7.10 -30.15
CA TYR A 113 -5.86 -7.61 -31.51
C TYR A 113 -5.24 -6.71 -32.57
N LYS A 114 -5.43 -5.39 -32.47
CA LYS A 114 -4.81 -4.42 -33.40
C LYS A 114 -3.29 -4.42 -33.29
N GLN A 115 -2.74 -4.47 -32.08
CA GLN A 115 -1.30 -4.46 -31.84
C GLN A 115 -0.59 -5.73 -32.31
N LEU A 116 -1.21 -6.91 -32.20
CA LEU A 116 -0.63 -8.16 -32.71
C LEU A 116 -0.85 -8.38 -34.20
N ASN A 117 -1.82 -7.69 -34.80
CA ASN A 117 -1.98 -7.65 -36.25
C ASN A 117 -1.14 -6.55 -36.92
N ASP A 118 -0.33 -5.80 -36.17
CA ASP A 118 0.71 -4.95 -36.76
C ASP A 118 1.70 -5.84 -37.53
N GLU A 119 1.97 -5.47 -38.78
CA GLU A 119 2.79 -6.28 -39.70
C GLU A 119 4.21 -6.52 -39.15
N LYS A 120 4.82 -5.53 -38.48
CA LYS A 120 6.18 -5.66 -37.93
C LYS A 120 6.21 -6.62 -36.74
N VAL A 121 5.19 -6.58 -35.90
CA VAL A 121 5.05 -7.47 -34.74
C VAL A 121 4.79 -8.89 -35.21
N ARG A 122 3.83 -9.06 -36.11
CA ARG A 122 3.46 -10.37 -36.64
C ARG A 122 4.63 -11.05 -37.34
N THR A 123 5.31 -10.36 -38.26
CA THR A 123 6.48 -10.91 -38.95
C THR A 123 7.63 -11.21 -37.98
N PHE A 124 7.78 -10.43 -36.90
CA PHE A 124 8.80 -10.72 -35.89
C PHE A 124 8.51 -12.03 -35.16
N ILE A 125 7.28 -12.24 -34.69
CA ILE A 125 6.88 -13.47 -34.00
C ILE A 125 7.00 -14.69 -34.95
N GLU A 126 6.53 -14.55 -36.19
CA GLU A 126 6.65 -15.60 -37.22
C GLU A 126 8.12 -15.98 -37.47
N LYS A 127 9.03 -14.99 -37.51
CA LYS A 127 10.46 -15.22 -37.72
C LYS A 127 11.15 -15.88 -36.53
N GLU A 128 10.86 -15.44 -35.31
CA GLU A 128 11.45 -16.04 -34.10
C GLU A 128 10.96 -17.48 -33.89
N LEU A 129 9.66 -17.72 -34.09
CA LEU A 129 9.11 -19.09 -34.04
C LEU A 129 9.67 -19.96 -35.15
N ALA A 130 9.83 -19.44 -36.38
CA ALA A 130 10.44 -20.19 -37.46
C ALA A 130 11.91 -20.53 -37.18
N GLY A 131 12.65 -19.62 -36.54
CA GLY A 131 14.02 -19.85 -36.09
C GLY A 131 14.15 -20.96 -35.05
N LEU A 132 13.19 -21.07 -34.13
CA LEU A 132 13.22 -22.05 -33.02
C LEU A 132 12.57 -23.39 -33.37
N LEU A 133 11.56 -23.40 -34.25
CA LEU A 133 10.81 -24.60 -34.64
C LEU A 133 11.30 -25.24 -35.96
N ASP A 134 12.21 -24.58 -36.69
CA ASP A 134 12.74 -25.00 -38.02
C ASP A 134 11.68 -25.14 -39.12
N GLU A 135 10.53 -24.46 -38.99
CA GLU A 135 9.42 -24.47 -39.94
C GLU A 135 8.73 -23.11 -40.01
N GLU A 136 8.15 -22.74 -41.17
CA GLU A 136 7.36 -21.52 -41.29
C GLU A 136 6.05 -21.63 -40.50
N ILE A 137 5.86 -20.75 -39.50
CA ILE A 137 4.61 -20.58 -38.77
C ILE A 137 3.88 -19.36 -39.31
N VAL A 138 2.59 -19.52 -39.61
CA VAL A 138 1.69 -18.43 -39.99
C VAL A 138 0.83 -18.08 -38.78
N LEU A 139 0.86 -16.82 -38.36
CA LEU A 139 0.04 -16.37 -37.24
C LEU A 139 -1.38 -16.07 -37.71
N GLU A 140 -2.36 -16.39 -36.87
CA GLU A 140 -3.73 -15.92 -37.01
C GLU A 140 -4.12 -15.29 -35.69
N VAL A 141 -4.43 -14.00 -35.66
CA VAL A 141 -4.85 -13.32 -34.43
C VAL A 141 -6.36 -13.18 -34.45
N LYS A 142 -7.01 -13.50 -33.34
CA LYS A 142 -8.46 -13.36 -33.17
C LYS A 142 -8.75 -12.54 -31.93
N ASN A 143 -9.64 -11.56 -32.05
CA ASN A 143 -10.22 -10.91 -30.87
C ASN A 143 -11.26 -11.87 -30.26
N GLY A 144 -11.07 -12.25 -29.01
CA GLY A 144 -11.97 -13.13 -28.25
C GLY A 144 -13.25 -12.45 -27.76
N ASP A 145 -13.36 -11.12 -27.88
CA ASP A 145 -14.58 -10.32 -27.65
C ASP A 145 -15.31 -10.62 -26.31
N LEU A 146 -14.56 -10.65 -25.20
CA LEU A 146 -15.12 -10.70 -23.84
C LEU A 146 -15.46 -9.31 -23.27
N LEU A 147 -15.17 -8.24 -24.01
CA LEU A 147 -15.53 -6.87 -23.69
C LEU A 147 -16.31 -6.29 -24.86
N LYS A 148 -17.64 -6.22 -24.76
CA LYS A 148 -18.40 -5.28 -25.60
C LYS A 148 -17.96 -3.87 -25.23
N ASP A 149 -17.66 -3.08 -26.25
CA ASP A 149 -17.30 -1.67 -26.19
C ASP A 149 -18.09 -0.94 -25.08
N ILE A 150 -17.38 -0.45 -24.07
CA ILE A 150 -17.89 0.58 -23.16
C ILE A 150 -17.65 1.90 -23.90
N PRO A 151 -18.69 2.68 -24.25
CA PRO A 151 -18.49 4.02 -24.75
C PRO A 151 -17.86 4.85 -23.62
N LEU A 152 -16.63 5.31 -23.84
CA LEU A 152 -15.96 6.33 -23.04
C LEU A 152 -16.58 7.70 -23.32
N GLU A 153 -17.82 7.90 -22.92
CA GLU A 153 -18.41 9.23 -22.71
C GLU A 153 -19.36 9.16 -21.53
N ILE A 154 -18.79 9.29 -20.33
CA ILE A 154 -19.56 9.73 -19.17
C ILE A 154 -19.23 11.21 -19.01
N ASP A 155 -20.08 12.05 -19.58
CA ASP A 155 -20.06 13.49 -19.34
C ASP A 155 -20.34 13.74 -17.84
N LYS A 156 -19.31 14.17 -17.10
CA LYS A 156 -19.37 14.52 -15.67
C LYS A 156 -20.50 15.53 -15.38
N LYS A 157 -20.89 16.37 -16.34
CA LYS A 157 -22.01 17.33 -16.19
C LYS A 157 -23.38 16.66 -16.11
N GLU A 158 -23.56 15.44 -16.62
CA GLU A 158 -24.86 14.75 -16.55
C GLU A 158 -25.05 14.04 -15.19
N LEU A 159 -23.96 13.61 -14.55
CA LEU A 159 -23.95 13.04 -13.20
C LEU A 159 -24.14 14.12 -12.13
N GLU A 160 -23.51 15.29 -12.27
CA GLU A 160 -23.71 16.42 -11.36
C GLU A 160 -25.12 17.02 -11.47
N ASN A 161 -25.66 17.16 -12.68
CA ASN A 161 -27.04 17.64 -12.86
C ASN A 161 -28.12 16.64 -12.40
N LYS A 162 -27.81 15.33 -12.37
CA LYS A 162 -28.68 14.30 -11.74
C LYS A 162 -28.59 14.35 -10.21
N PHE A 163 -27.42 14.64 -9.64
CA PHE A 163 -27.23 14.81 -8.20
C PHE A 163 -27.90 16.09 -7.66
N LEU A 164 -27.79 17.23 -8.34
CA LEU A 164 -28.39 18.49 -7.89
C LEU A 164 -29.92 18.56 -8.05
N LYS A 165 -30.52 17.79 -8.98
CA LYS A 165 -31.99 17.69 -9.10
C LYS A 165 -32.63 16.82 -8.02
N SER A 166 -31.86 16.00 -7.29
CA SER A 166 -32.37 15.15 -6.20
C SER A 166 -32.72 15.94 -4.91
N ARG A 167 -32.20 17.17 -4.76
CA ARG A 167 -32.37 18.01 -3.56
C ARG A 167 -33.66 18.84 -3.51
N ARG A 168 -34.52 18.76 -4.52
CA ARG A 168 -35.86 19.39 -4.50
C ARG A 168 -36.96 18.39 -4.85
N LYS A 169 -37.16 17.39 -3.99
CA LYS A 169 -38.48 16.74 -3.86
C LYS A 169 -38.91 16.85 -2.40
N LYS A 170 -40.07 17.48 -2.20
CA LYS A 170 -40.83 17.43 -0.94
C LYS A 170 -40.99 15.97 -0.50
N PRO A 171 -41.14 15.70 0.81
CA PRO A 171 -41.25 14.34 1.33
C PRO A 171 -42.40 13.64 0.59
N ALA A 172 -42.08 12.59 -0.17
CA ALA A 172 -43.09 11.69 -0.66
C ALA A 172 -43.62 10.92 0.55
N GLU A 173 -44.94 11.00 0.77
CA GLU A 173 -45.64 10.22 1.78
C GLU A 173 -45.25 8.75 1.65
N LYS A 174 -44.86 8.14 2.78
CA LYS A 174 -44.60 6.71 2.91
C LYS A 174 -45.85 5.93 2.50
N THR A 175 -45.83 5.32 1.32
CA THR A 175 -46.63 4.13 1.05
C THR A 175 -45.70 2.93 1.08
N VAL A 176 -45.53 2.37 2.27
CA VAL A 176 -44.99 1.00 2.45
C VAL A 176 -45.98 0.06 1.76
N SER A 177 -45.51 -0.80 0.86
CA SER A 177 -46.36 -1.85 0.30
C SER A 177 -46.69 -2.85 1.40
N ASP A 178 -47.97 -2.99 1.68
CA ASP A 178 -48.55 -3.56 2.90
C ASP A 178 -48.42 -5.11 3.01
N ASN A 179 -47.34 -5.73 2.52
CA ASN A 179 -47.10 -7.18 2.65
C ASN A 179 -45.67 -7.71 2.40
N GLY A 180 -44.64 -6.88 2.14
CA GLY A 180 -43.25 -7.35 1.95
C GLY A 180 -43.01 -8.24 0.71
N ILE A 181 -43.90 -8.18 -0.29
CA ILE A 181 -43.79 -8.95 -1.55
C ILE A 181 -43.19 -8.04 -2.63
N ILE A 182 -42.03 -8.43 -3.19
CA ILE A 182 -41.40 -7.76 -4.34
C ILE A 182 -41.97 -8.36 -5.64
N TYR A 183 -41.97 -9.69 -5.75
CA TYR A 183 -42.44 -10.39 -6.93
C TYR A 183 -43.17 -11.69 -6.59
N GLY A 184 -44.25 -11.98 -7.32
CA GLY A 184 -45.01 -13.23 -7.13
C GLY A 184 -45.97 -13.20 -5.94
N ARG A 185 -45.90 -14.21 -5.07
CA ARG A 185 -46.74 -14.36 -3.86
C ARG A 185 -45.89 -14.28 -2.60
N LYS A 186 -46.53 -14.21 -1.43
CA LYS A 186 -45.84 -14.33 -0.13
C LYS A 186 -45.24 -15.73 0.03
N ILE A 187 -43.94 -15.80 0.27
CA ILE A 187 -43.22 -17.05 0.58
C ILE A 187 -43.42 -17.38 2.05
N SER A 188 -44.09 -18.49 2.33
CA SER A 188 -44.26 -19.06 3.68
C SER A 188 -43.45 -20.35 3.75
N ALA A 189 -42.25 -20.28 4.30
CA ALA A 189 -41.37 -21.43 4.50
C ALA A 189 -40.89 -21.47 5.94
N ASP A 190 -41.03 -22.62 6.59
CA ASP A 190 -40.57 -22.85 7.97
C ASP A 190 -39.05 -23.09 8.04
N LYS A 191 -38.43 -23.43 6.90
CA LYS A 191 -36.98 -23.63 6.74
C LYS A 191 -36.52 -23.10 5.39
N THR A 192 -35.36 -22.46 5.38
CA THR A 192 -34.66 -21.96 4.20
C THR A 192 -33.40 -22.80 3.95
N HIS A 193 -32.97 -22.90 2.71
CA HIS A 193 -31.76 -23.62 2.31
C HIS A 193 -30.57 -22.66 2.37
N ARG A 194 -29.44 -23.13 2.90
CA ARG A 194 -28.17 -22.37 2.84
C ARG A 194 -27.60 -22.43 1.43
N LEU A 195 -26.99 -21.35 0.98
CA LEU A 195 -26.46 -21.26 -0.37
C LEU A 195 -25.29 -22.22 -0.60
N ASN A 196 -24.50 -22.54 0.43
CA ASN A 196 -23.40 -23.51 0.33
C ASN A 196 -23.86 -24.98 0.19
N GLU A 197 -25.14 -25.29 0.44
CA GLU A 197 -25.71 -26.64 0.29
C GLU A 197 -26.17 -26.91 -1.17
N ILE A 198 -26.19 -25.89 -2.03
CA ILE A 198 -26.64 -26.00 -3.42
C ILE A 198 -25.51 -26.57 -4.29
N GLN A 199 -25.51 -27.90 -4.48
CA GLN A 199 -24.48 -28.61 -5.26
C GLN A 199 -24.97 -29.15 -6.61
N GLY A 200 -26.25 -28.98 -6.94
CA GLY A 200 -26.84 -29.51 -8.17
C GLY A 200 -28.17 -28.84 -8.52
N GLU A 201 -28.86 -29.39 -9.52
CA GLU A 201 -30.21 -28.94 -9.89
C GLU A 201 -31.23 -29.34 -8.81
N ILE A 202 -32.14 -28.44 -8.49
CA ILE A 202 -33.13 -28.59 -7.43
C ILE A 202 -34.47 -28.07 -7.94
N ASP A 203 -35.48 -28.94 -8.00
CA ASP A 203 -36.81 -28.61 -8.54
C ASP A 203 -37.59 -27.57 -7.71
N HIS A 204 -37.30 -27.47 -6.41
CA HIS A 204 -37.91 -26.48 -5.52
C HIS A 204 -36.93 -26.09 -4.41
N ILE A 205 -36.67 -24.79 -4.29
CA ILE A 205 -35.81 -24.21 -3.26
C ILE A 205 -36.44 -22.93 -2.70
N VAL A 206 -36.20 -22.71 -1.41
CA VAL A 206 -36.38 -21.41 -0.76
C VAL A 206 -35.05 -21.02 -0.14
N ALA A 207 -34.47 -19.92 -0.59
CA ALA A 207 -33.18 -19.41 -0.12
C ALA A 207 -33.29 -17.93 0.30
N GLU A 208 -32.39 -17.50 1.16
CA GLU A 208 -32.29 -16.12 1.64
C GLU A 208 -30.91 -15.57 1.35
N GLY A 209 -30.81 -14.28 1.07
CA GLY A 209 -29.51 -13.65 0.90
C GLY A 209 -29.59 -12.14 0.72
N LEU A 210 -28.48 -11.50 1.06
CA LEU A 210 -28.20 -10.09 0.82
C LEU A 210 -27.92 -9.85 -0.66
N ILE A 211 -28.63 -8.91 -1.28
CA ILE A 211 -28.33 -8.47 -2.66
C ILE A 211 -27.05 -7.64 -2.65
N PHE A 212 -25.96 -8.15 -3.25
CA PHE A 212 -24.71 -7.39 -3.41
C PHE A 212 -24.45 -6.94 -4.86
N ASN A 213 -25.10 -7.58 -5.84
CA ASN A 213 -25.11 -7.15 -7.24
C ASN A 213 -26.51 -7.25 -7.86
N LEU A 214 -26.83 -6.33 -8.78
CA LEU A 214 -28.12 -6.24 -9.44
C LEU A 214 -27.93 -5.62 -10.82
N GLU A 215 -28.34 -6.35 -11.86
CA GLU A 215 -28.27 -5.94 -13.26
C GLU A 215 -29.63 -6.14 -13.94
N GLU A 216 -30.10 -5.11 -14.65
CA GLU A 216 -31.28 -5.20 -15.52
C GLU A 216 -30.82 -5.35 -16.97
N ILE A 217 -31.25 -6.43 -17.63
CA ILE A 217 -30.95 -6.67 -19.04
C ILE A 217 -32.23 -6.52 -19.86
N LYS A 218 -32.22 -5.56 -20.79
CA LYS A 218 -33.33 -5.28 -21.71
C LYS A 218 -33.18 -6.11 -22.99
N SER A 219 -34.17 -6.94 -23.30
CA SER A 219 -34.19 -7.69 -24.55
C SER A 219 -34.55 -6.79 -25.75
N ARG A 220 -34.14 -7.20 -26.96
CA ARG A 220 -34.50 -6.52 -28.23
C ARG A 220 -36.02 -6.38 -28.46
N ARG A 221 -36.84 -7.17 -27.75
CA ARG A 221 -38.32 -7.14 -27.81
C ARG A 221 -38.95 -6.25 -26.73
N GLY A 222 -38.15 -5.53 -25.94
CA GLY A 222 -38.61 -4.61 -24.90
C GLY A 222 -38.95 -5.24 -23.55
N ASN A 223 -38.79 -6.56 -23.39
CA ASN A 223 -38.93 -7.23 -22.09
C ASN A 223 -37.61 -7.16 -21.32
N SER A 224 -37.64 -6.78 -20.05
CA SER A 224 -36.48 -6.83 -19.16
C SER A 224 -36.44 -8.13 -18.36
N PHE A 225 -35.25 -8.62 -18.04
CA PHE A 225 -35.02 -9.61 -16.99
C PHE A 225 -33.92 -9.11 -16.05
N TYR A 226 -33.90 -9.64 -14.83
CA TYR A 226 -32.95 -9.21 -13.79
C TYR A 226 -32.00 -10.35 -13.45
N LEU A 227 -30.72 -10.01 -13.30
CA LEU A 227 -29.71 -10.84 -12.66
C LEU A 227 -29.41 -10.24 -11.29
N ILE A 228 -29.63 -11.03 -10.25
CA ILE A 228 -29.52 -10.59 -8.85
C ILE A 228 -28.53 -11.54 -8.18
N ASP A 229 -27.34 -11.08 -7.84
CA ASP A 229 -26.40 -11.91 -7.08
C ASP A 229 -26.67 -11.70 -5.58
N ILE A 230 -26.99 -12.80 -4.89
CA ILE A 230 -27.26 -12.83 -3.46
C ILE A 230 -26.23 -13.66 -2.70
N THR A 231 -25.96 -13.29 -1.45
CA THR A 231 -25.10 -14.05 -0.54
C THR A 231 -25.76 -14.21 0.83
N ASP A 232 -25.61 -15.38 1.44
CA ASP A 232 -25.92 -15.61 2.86
C ASP A 232 -24.63 -15.66 3.71
N TYR A 233 -23.54 -15.16 3.11
CA TYR A 233 -22.15 -15.21 3.57
C TYR A 233 -21.50 -16.59 3.64
N SER A 234 -22.27 -17.68 3.57
CA SER A 234 -21.73 -19.05 3.43
C SER A 234 -21.38 -19.40 1.98
N ASN A 235 -22.12 -18.84 1.03
CA ASN A 235 -21.83 -18.85 -0.40
C ASN A 235 -22.62 -17.73 -1.10
N SER A 236 -22.62 -17.71 -2.42
CA SER A 236 -23.43 -16.79 -3.23
C SER A 236 -24.06 -17.52 -4.40
N ILE A 237 -25.16 -17.00 -4.93
CA ILE A 237 -25.78 -17.53 -6.16
C ILE A 237 -26.39 -16.40 -6.99
N THR A 238 -26.36 -16.56 -8.32
CA THR A 238 -27.10 -15.68 -9.23
C THR A 238 -28.56 -16.12 -9.29
N VAL A 239 -29.45 -15.20 -8.93
CA VAL A 239 -30.90 -15.32 -9.09
C VAL A 239 -31.31 -14.67 -10.40
N LYS A 240 -31.94 -15.42 -11.31
CA LYS A 240 -32.53 -14.89 -12.54
C LYS A 240 -34.03 -14.70 -12.36
N LEU A 241 -34.51 -13.50 -12.65
CA LEU A 241 -35.92 -13.16 -12.58
C LEU A 241 -36.44 -12.74 -13.95
N PHE A 242 -37.50 -13.40 -14.42
CA PHE A 242 -38.25 -13.04 -15.62
C PHE A 242 -39.63 -12.50 -15.25
N PRO A 243 -39.81 -11.17 -15.14
CA PRO A 243 -41.07 -10.57 -14.70
C PRO A 243 -42.23 -10.87 -15.65
N ARG A 244 -43.34 -11.38 -15.13
CA ARG A 244 -44.60 -11.48 -15.88
C ARG A 244 -45.19 -10.07 -16.08
N ARG A 245 -45.42 -9.67 -17.34
CA ARG A 245 -46.15 -8.46 -17.80
C ARG A 245 -45.43 -7.09 -17.80
N ASN A 246 -44.12 -7.00 -18.07
CA ASN A 246 -43.39 -5.72 -18.07
C ASN A 246 -43.62 -4.89 -16.79
N LYS A 247 -43.78 -5.56 -15.63
CA LYS A 247 -43.82 -4.88 -14.33
C LYS A 247 -42.43 -4.29 -14.12
N ASN A 248 -42.33 -2.96 -14.02
CA ASN A 248 -41.09 -2.32 -13.64
C ASN A 248 -40.85 -2.56 -12.14
N LEU A 249 -39.72 -3.19 -11.79
CA LEU A 249 -39.30 -3.44 -10.40
C LEU A 249 -38.22 -2.44 -9.96
N GLU A 250 -38.00 -1.39 -10.76
CA GLU A 250 -37.07 -0.30 -10.47
C GLU A 250 -37.44 0.38 -9.14
N GLY A 251 -36.52 0.29 -8.18
CA GLY A 251 -36.69 0.81 -6.83
C GLY A 251 -37.27 -0.17 -5.80
N GLU A 252 -37.81 -1.32 -6.21
CA GLU A 252 -38.20 -2.42 -5.31
C GLU A 252 -36.99 -3.31 -4.97
N LEU A 253 -36.15 -3.65 -5.95
CA LEU A 253 -34.88 -4.35 -5.75
C LEU A 253 -33.73 -3.36 -5.53
N LYS A 254 -33.02 -3.46 -4.40
CA LYS A 254 -31.90 -2.58 -4.05
C LYS A 254 -30.75 -3.38 -3.45
N LYS A 255 -29.52 -3.03 -3.85
CA LYS A 255 -28.30 -3.55 -3.21
C LYS A 255 -28.33 -3.21 -1.71
N GLY A 256 -27.83 -4.12 -0.87
CA GLY A 256 -27.82 -3.96 0.57
C GLY A 256 -29.10 -4.38 1.29
N ARG A 257 -30.12 -4.90 0.58
CA ARG A 257 -31.32 -5.49 1.20
C ARG A 257 -31.29 -7.00 1.15
N TRP A 258 -31.80 -7.63 2.21
CA TRP A 258 -32.05 -9.06 2.23
C TRP A 258 -33.36 -9.44 1.56
N ILE A 259 -33.30 -10.49 0.75
CA ILE A 259 -34.48 -11.05 0.10
C ILE A 259 -34.61 -12.55 0.41
N ARG A 260 -35.86 -13.02 0.42
CA ARG A 260 -36.21 -14.44 0.36
C ARG A 260 -36.68 -14.76 -1.05
N VAL A 261 -36.13 -15.82 -1.63
CA VAL A 261 -36.44 -16.25 -3.00
C VAL A 261 -36.95 -17.69 -2.98
N GLU A 262 -38.10 -17.91 -3.61
CA GLU A 262 -38.66 -19.25 -3.88
C GLU A 262 -38.61 -19.51 -5.39
N GLY A 263 -38.14 -20.68 -5.78
CA GLY A 263 -37.95 -21.04 -7.18
C GLY A 263 -37.30 -22.41 -7.36
N TYR A 264 -36.51 -22.58 -8.42
CA TYR A 264 -35.78 -23.80 -8.73
C TYR A 264 -34.35 -23.49 -9.20
N VAL A 265 -33.43 -24.44 -8.99
CA VAL A 265 -32.03 -24.34 -9.42
C VAL A 265 -31.83 -25.19 -10.66
N GLN A 266 -31.25 -24.60 -11.70
CA GLN A 266 -30.91 -25.30 -12.95
C GLN A 266 -29.53 -24.89 -13.44
N ASN A 267 -28.88 -25.72 -14.25
CA ASN A 267 -27.67 -25.33 -14.95
C ASN A 267 -28.01 -24.42 -16.15
N ASP A 268 -27.53 -23.18 -16.11
CA ASP A 268 -27.73 -22.23 -17.19
C ASP A 268 -26.71 -22.47 -18.31
N GLN A 269 -27.20 -22.80 -19.50
CA GLN A 269 -26.36 -23.14 -20.65
C GLN A 269 -25.45 -21.98 -21.13
N PHE A 270 -25.81 -20.73 -20.82
CA PHE A 270 -25.03 -19.56 -21.20
C PHE A 270 -23.90 -19.28 -20.21
N SER A 271 -24.21 -19.22 -18.91
CA SER A 271 -23.17 -19.01 -17.87
C SER A 271 -22.43 -20.30 -17.49
N ARG A 272 -22.93 -21.47 -17.88
CA ARG A 272 -22.43 -22.82 -17.51
C ARG A 272 -22.32 -23.04 -16.00
N GLU A 273 -23.27 -22.47 -15.26
CA GLU A 273 -23.30 -22.52 -13.79
C GLU A 273 -24.73 -22.73 -13.30
N LEU A 274 -24.85 -23.20 -12.05
CA LEU A 274 -26.12 -23.28 -11.36
C LEU A 274 -26.65 -21.87 -11.08
N VAL A 275 -27.89 -21.61 -11.51
CA VAL A 275 -28.60 -20.36 -11.24
C VAL A 275 -29.95 -20.65 -10.63
N LEU A 276 -30.41 -19.78 -9.74
CA LEU A 276 -31.72 -19.88 -9.13
C LEU A 276 -32.72 -19.08 -9.97
N ILE A 277 -33.68 -19.76 -10.60
CA ILE A 277 -34.77 -19.10 -11.33
C ILE A 277 -35.87 -18.75 -10.34
N ALA A 278 -36.11 -17.45 -10.14
CA ALA A 278 -37.07 -16.97 -9.14
C ALA A 278 -38.51 -17.00 -9.66
N ASP A 279 -39.39 -17.70 -8.95
CA ASP A 279 -40.84 -17.58 -9.12
C ASP A 279 -41.42 -16.49 -8.22
N HIS A 280 -40.87 -16.36 -7.01
CA HIS A 280 -41.32 -15.41 -5.99
C HIS A 280 -40.13 -14.77 -5.27
N ILE A 281 -40.25 -13.48 -4.93
CA ILE A 281 -39.27 -12.71 -4.17
C ILE A 281 -40.00 -11.88 -3.12
N ASN A 282 -39.56 -12.00 -1.87
CA ASN A 282 -40.02 -11.20 -0.74
C ASN A 282 -38.87 -10.34 -0.19
N ASP A 283 -39.18 -9.10 0.19
CA ASP A 283 -38.29 -8.30 1.03
C ASP A 283 -38.39 -8.83 2.46
N ILE A 284 -37.26 -9.23 3.03
CA ILE A 284 -37.16 -9.73 4.41
C ILE A 284 -36.19 -8.90 5.24
N ASP A 285 -35.71 -7.77 4.72
CA ASP A 285 -34.63 -7.00 5.33
C ASP A 285 -34.96 -6.51 6.75
N ASP A 286 -36.24 -6.20 7.01
CA ASP A 286 -36.73 -5.81 8.33
C ASP A 286 -36.94 -7.03 9.28
N LEU A 287 -36.84 -8.27 8.76
CA LEU A 287 -36.94 -9.52 9.52
C LEU A 287 -35.56 -10.11 9.87
N ILE A 288 -34.49 -9.61 9.26
CA ILE A 288 -33.12 -10.06 9.54
C ILE A 288 -32.64 -9.44 10.84
N GLU A 289 -32.28 -10.28 11.80
CA GLU A 289 -31.58 -9.85 13.01
C GLU A 289 -30.17 -9.38 12.64
N ARG A 290 -29.94 -8.06 12.72
CA ARG A 290 -28.62 -7.46 12.53
C ARG A 290 -27.89 -7.39 13.86
N ARG A 291 -26.56 -7.47 13.83
CA ARG A 291 -25.74 -7.29 15.03
C ARG A 291 -25.95 -5.88 15.59
N GLN A 292 -26.44 -5.80 16.83
CA GLN A 292 -26.75 -4.56 17.52
C GLN A 292 -25.97 -4.50 18.83
N ASP A 293 -25.62 -3.29 19.24
CA ASP A 293 -25.08 -3.02 20.57
C ASP A 293 -26.26 -2.55 21.45
N LEU A 294 -26.67 -3.38 22.42
CA LEU A 294 -27.79 -3.09 23.32
C LEU A 294 -27.35 -2.64 24.71
N ALA A 295 -26.04 -2.54 24.98
CA ALA A 295 -25.52 -2.07 26.26
C ALA A 295 -26.03 -0.65 26.58
N GLU A 296 -26.41 -0.38 27.83
CA GLU A 296 -26.84 0.97 28.23
C GLU A 296 -25.69 1.97 28.10
N GLU A 297 -24.48 1.56 28.46
CA GLU A 297 -23.27 2.34 28.32
C GLU A 297 -22.36 1.76 27.25
N LYS A 298 -22.02 2.60 26.26
CA LYS A 298 -21.24 2.20 25.10
C LYS A 298 -19.74 2.30 25.31
N ARG A 299 -19.00 1.34 24.73
CA ARG A 299 -17.55 1.38 24.65
C ARG A 299 -17.05 2.37 23.59
N ILE A 300 -15.73 2.49 23.49
CA ILE A 300 -15.00 3.18 22.42
C ILE A 300 -13.94 2.20 21.91
N GLU A 301 -13.89 1.98 20.60
CA GLU A 301 -12.80 1.23 20.00
C GLU A 301 -11.55 2.12 19.88
N LEU A 302 -10.42 1.60 20.38
CA LEU A 302 -9.14 2.31 20.38
C LEU A 302 -8.10 1.68 19.44
N HIS A 303 -8.39 0.53 18.83
CA HIS A 303 -7.44 -0.14 17.94
C HIS A 303 -8.20 -0.69 16.73
N LEU A 304 -8.14 0.03 15.61
CA LEU A 304 -8.87 -0.26 14.39
C LEU A 304 -8.05 0.09 13.15
N HIS A 305 -7.95 -0.88 12.27
CA HIS A 305 -7.28 -0.83 10.98
C HIS A 305 -8.31 -0.67 9.87
N THR A 306 -7.95 0.09 8.86
CA THR A 306 -8.76 0.38 7.68
C THR A 306 -8.11 -0.23 6.44
N LYS A 307 -8.77 -0.12 5.29
CA LYS A 307 -8.19 -0.42 3.97
C LYS A 307 -6.83 0.24 3.71
N MET A 308 -6.42 1.25 4.49
CA MET A 308 -5.11 1.89 4.39
C MET A 308 -3.98 1.15 5.13
N SER A 309 -4.29 0.17 5.98
CA SER A 309 -3.32 -0.83 6.46
C SER A 309 -3.04 -1.82 5.32
N ALA A 310 -1.94 -1.58 4.61
CA ALA A 310 -1.69 -2.15 3.29
C ALA A 310 -1.72 -3.68 3.29
N LEU A 311 -2.55 -4.26 2.41
CA LEU A 311 -2.75 -5.70 2.24
C LEU A 311 -3.14 -6.46 3.52
N ASP A 312 -3.69 -5.80 4.54
CA ASP A 312 -3.96 -6.44 5.83
C ASP A 312 -5.41 -6.25 6.33
N ALA A 313 -5.95 -5.03 6.30
CA ALA A 313 -7.32 -4.79 6.73
C ALA A 313 -8.25 -4.45 5.55
N VAL A 314 -9.52 -4.83 5.69
CA VAL A 314 -10.56 -4.67 4.64
C VAL A 314 -11.65 -3.67 5.04
N VAL A 315 -11.54 -3.06 6.22
CA VAL A 315 -12.52 -2.12 6.77
C VAL A 315 -12.53 -0.81 5.97
N ASP A 316 -13.69 -0.47 5.42
CA ASP A 316 -13.96 0.89 4.97
C ASP A 316 -14.15 1.82 6.17
N VAL A 317 -13.36 2.89 6.25
CA VAL A 317 -13.37 3.79 7.41
C VAL A 317 -14.72 4.49 7.59
N GLY A 318 -15.40 4.82 6.48
CA GLY A 318 -16.73 5.42 6.51
C GLY A 318 -17.78 4.46 7.06
N GLU A 319 -17.71 3.18 6.67
CA GLU A 319 -18.60 2.13 7.18
C GLU A 319 -18.34 1.82 8.66
N ALA A 320 -17.08 1.80 9.12
CA ALA A 320 -16.74 1.63 10.54
C ALA A 320 -17.30 2.76 11.41
N ILE A 321 -17.16 4.02 10.97
CA ILE A 321 -17.69 5.19 11.69
C ILE A 321 -19.22 5.18 11.68
N ALA A 322 -19.83 4.81 10.55
CA ALA A 322 -21.28 4.65 10.47
C ALA A 322 -21.78 3.56 11.44
N ARG A 323 -21.08 2.41 11.53
CA ARG A 323 -21.41 1.33 12.46
C ARG A 323 -21.26 1.77 13.92
N ALA A 324 -20.19 2.48 14.25
CA ALA A 324 -19.99 3.06 15.58
C ALA A 324 -21.16 4.01 15.96
N ALA A 325 -21.61 4.84 15.01
CA ALA A 325 -22.78 5.71 15.20
C ALA A 325 -24.09 4.93 15.39
N GLU A 326 -24.31 3.88 14.59
CA GLU A 326 -25.48 3.00 14.72
C GLU A 326 -25.52 2.29 16.08
N TRP A 327 -24.36 1.90 16.61
CA TRP A 327 -24.21 1.32 17.95
C TRP A 327 -24.16 2.34 19.09
N GLY A 328 -24.17 3.65 18.77
CA GLY A 328 -24.15 4.72 19.76
C GLY A 328 -22.80 4.93 20.45
N HIS A 329 -21.70 4.42 19.90
CA HIS A 329 -20.36 4.65 20.42
C HIS A 329 -20.01 6.14 20.28
N PRO A 330 -19.51 6.82 21.33
CA PRO A 330 -19.31 8.27 21.27
C PRO A 330 -18.07 8.70 20.47
N ALA A 331 -17.12 7.79 20.26
CA ALA A 331 -15.90 8.02 19.49
C ALA A 331 -15.39 6.71 18.89
N VAL A 332 -14.49 6.81 17.92
CA VAL A 332 -13.73 5.68 17.36
C VAL A 332 -12.31 6.12 17.00
N ALA A 333 -11.33 5.27 17.28
CA ALA A 333 -9.94 5.47 16.88
C ALA A 333 -9.67 4.90 15.49
N ILE A 334 -8.77 5.56 14.76
CA ILE A 334 -8.19 5.05 13.51
C ILE A 334 -6.70 4.89 13.75
N THR A 335 -6.16 3.67 13.62
CA THR A 335 -4.79 3.31 14.02
C THR A 335 -4.10 2.46 12.97
N ASP A 336 -4.16 2.88 11.70
CA ASP A 336 -3.56 2.12 10.60
C ASP A 336 -2.05 1.87 10.78
N HIS A 337 -1.58 0.76 10.20
CA HIS A 337 -0.18 0.32 10.29
C HIS A 337 0.76 1.30 9.58
N GLY A 338 1.57 2.01 10.38
CA GLY A 338 2.62 2.89 9.89
C GLY A 338 2.13 4.14 9.14
N VAL A 339 0.83 4.28 8.87
CA VAL A 339 0.28 5.35 8.02
C VAL A 339 -0.95 6.01 8.62
N VAL A 340 -1.28 7.21 8.13
CA VAL A 340 -2.47 7.97 8.55
C VAL A 340 -3.41 8.31 7.39
N GLN A 341 -3.35 7.54 6.29
CA GLN A 341 -4.03 7.86 5.02
C GLN A 341 -5.56 7.86 5.10
N ALA A 342 -6.16 7.16 6.06
CA ALA A 342 -7.61 7.15 6.24
C ALA A 342 -8.15 8.40 6.97
N TYR A 343 -7.27 9.28 7.47
CA TYR A 343 -7.65 10.45 8.26
C TYR A 343 -8.63 11.38 7.54
N PRO A 344 -8.42 11.78 6.26
CA PRO A 344 -9.35 12.65 5.55
C PRO A 344 -10.77 12.08 5.48
N ASP A 345 -10.90 10.82 5.08
CA ASP A 345 -12.20 10.13 4.99
C ASP A 345 -12.84 9.96 6.37
N ALA A 346 -12.02 9.64 7.38
CA ALA A 346 -12.47 9.55 8.77
C ALA A 346 -13.00 10.88 9.29
N TYR A 347 -12.34 12.00 8.99
CA TYR A 347 -12.78 13.34 9.39
C TYR A 347 -14.16 13.68 8.83
N TRP A 348 -14.36 13.48 7.53
CA TRP A 348 -15.65 13.76 6.90
C TRP A 348 -16.76 12.81 7.36
N ALA A 349 -16.45 11.52 7.52
CA ALA A 349 -17.39 10.55 8.08
C ALA A 349 -17.76 10.87 9.53
N GLY A 350 -16.79 11.24 10.37
CA GLY A 350 -17.00 11.67 11.75
C GLY A 350 -17.92 12.89 11.84
N LYS A 351 -17.66 13.93 11.03
CA LYS A 351 -18.54 15.12 10.95
C LYS A 351 -19.95 14.77 10.47
N LYS A 352 -20.09 13.91 9.46
CA LYS A 352 -21.38 13.47 8.91
C LYS A 352 -22.22 12.70 9.93
N HIS A 353 -21.59 11.82 10.70
CA HIS A 353 -22.27 10.92 11.64
C HIS A 353 -22.29 11.43 13.10
N GLY A 354 -21.61 12.54 13.40
CA GLY A 354 -21.52 13.10 14.75
C GLY A 354 -20.65 12.28 15.69
N ILE A 355 -19.64 11.59 15.15
CA ILE A 355 -18.72 10.73 15.90
C ILE A 355 -17.37 11.43 16.03
N LYS A 356 -16.85 11.48 17.26
CA LYS A 356 -15.49 11.96 17.52
C LYS A 356 -14.47 10.97 16.98
N ILE A 357 -13.51 11.44 16.20
CA ILE A 357 -12.42 10.62 15.69
C ILE A 357 -11.20 10.78 16.58
N LEU A 358 -10.61 9.66 17.00
CA LEU A 358 -9.31 9.66 17.67
C LEU A 358 -8.23 9.35 16.63
N TYR A 359 -7.46 10.37 16.28
CA TYR A 359 -6.39 10.28 15.28
C TYR A 359 -5.18 9.54 15.87
N GLY A 360 -5.11 8.25 15.57
CA GLY A 360 -4.06 7.35 16.04
C GLY A 360 -3.21 6.75 14.93
N LEU A 361 -2.16 6.05 15.33
CA LEU A 361 -1.23 5.35 14.45
C LEU A 361 -0.79 4.09 15.19
N GLU A 362 -0.88 2.92 14.55
CA GLU A 362 -0.11 1.78 15.02
C GLU A 362 1.28 1.84 14.38
N ALA A 363 2.26 2.21 15.19
CA ALA A 363 3.62 2.49 14.76
C ALA A 363 4.54 1.29 14.97
N TYR A 364 5.53 1.17 14.08
CA TYR A 364 6.63 0.22 14.22
C TYR A 364 7.78 0.84 15.04
N LEU A 365 7.81 0.60 16.35
CA LEU A 365 8.86 1.07 17.25
C LEU A 365 10.17 0.31 17.07
N VAL A 366 11.27 1.04 17.10
CA VAL A 366 12.59 0.48 17.39
C VAL A 366 13.12 1.13 18.67
N ASP A 367 13.45 0.31 19.67
CA ASP A 367 14.08 0.78 20.90
C ASP A 367 15.59 0.97 20.68
N ASP A 368 15.97 2.13 20.15
CA ASP A 368 17.35 2.52 19.82
C ASP A 368 18.19 2.86 21.07
N GLY A 369 17.63 2.65 22.27
CA GLY A 369 18.28 2.83 23.57
C GLY A 369 18.62 1.52 24.28
N GLU A 370 18.90 0.43 23.56
CA GLU A 370 19.28 -0.88 24.14
C GLU A 370 20.44 -0.71 25.15
N ASP A 371 20.19 -1.11 26.41
CA ASP A 371 21.21 -1.06 27.45
C ASP A 371 22.25 -2.17 27.20
N ILE A 372 23.51 -1.78 27.06
CA ILE A 372 24.64 -2.72 26.88
C ILE A 372 25.01 -3.37 28.23
N ILE A 373 24.87 -2.60 29.31
CA ILE A 373 25.07 -3.07 30.69
C ILE A 373 23.89 -2.66 31.58
N TYR A 374 23.39 -3.64 32.34
CA TYR A 374 22.33 -3.48 33.33
C TYR A 374 22.93 -3.29 34.72
N ARG A 375 22.35 -2.37 35.51
CA ARG A 375 22.76 -2.04 36.89
C ARG A 375 24.27 -1.74 37.03
N PRO A 376 24.86 -0.86 36.20
CA PRO A 376 26.30 -0.64 36.24
C PRO A 376 26.73 -0.03 37.58
N LEU A 377 27.84 -0.54 38.12
CA LEU A 377 28.50 0.03 39.29
C LEU A 377 29.41 1.19 38.90
N LYS A 378 29.58 2.15 39.83
CA LYS A 378 30.52 3.26 39.64
C LYS A 378 31.95 2.77 39.77
N GLY A 379 32.79 2.99 38.76
CA GLY A 379 34.20 2.63 38.82
C GLY A 379 34.87 2.49 37.47
N LYS A 380 36.19 2.31 37.45
CA LYS A 380 36.92 2.07 36.20
C LYS A 380 36.73 0.62 35.77
N ILE A 381 36.50 0.41 34.48
CA ILE A 381 36.29 -0.91 33.85
C ILE A 381 37.37 -1.92 34.28
N GLN A 382 38.65 -1.51 34.24
CA GLN A 382 39.81 -2.35 34.59
C GLN A 382 39.87 -2.82 36.06
N ASP A 383 39.12 -2.20 36.97
CA ASP A 383 39.17 -2.52 38.40
C ASP A 383 38.14 -3.61 38.79
N PHE A 384 37.18 -3.89 37.91
CA PHE A 384 36.16 -4.92 38.11
C PHE A 384 36.66 -6.33 37.75
N THR A 385 36.09 -7.33 38.43
CA THR A 385 36.16 -8.74 38.05
C THR A 385 34.95 -9.06 37.19
N TYR A 386 35.13 -9.86 36.14
CA TYR A 386 34.06 -10.29 35.25
C TYR A 386 33.87 -11.80 35.37
N VAL A 387 32.63 -12.27 35.32
CA VAL A 387 32.31 -13.69 35.17
C VAL A 387 31.50 -13.83 33.89
N VAL A 388 32.16 -14.38 32.87
CA VAL A 388 31.50 -14.74 31.62
C VAL A 388 30.91 -16.12 31.81
N PHE A 389 29.65 -16.31 31.43
CA PHE A 389 28.96 -17.58 31.60
C PHE A 389 28.02 -17.85 30.42
N ASP A 390 27.73 -19.12 30.23
CA ASP A 390 26.86 -19.66 29.19
C ASP A 390 26.18 -20.94 29.71
N PHE A 391 24.94 -21.20 29.27
CA PHE A 391 24.20 -22.40 29.63
C PHE A 391 23.71 -23.18 28.42
N GLU A 392 23.94 -24.49 28.45
CA GLU A 392 23.18 -25.41 27.61
C GLU A 392 21.92 -25.84 28.34
N THR A 393 20.82 -25.97 27.61
CA THR A 393 19.48 -26.12 28.17
C THR A 393 18.63 -27.13 27.40
N THR A 394 17.57 -27.67 28.01
CA THR A 394 16.66 -28.63 27.35
C THR A 394 15.71 -27.98 26.32
N GLY A 395 15.80 -26.67 26.12
CA GLY A 395 14.95 -25.90 25.23
C GLY A 395 15.15 -24.40 25.43
N LEU A 396 14.34 -23.55 24.80
CA LEU A 396 14.57 -22.09 24.79
C LEU A 396 13.81 -21.32 25.88
N ASN A 397 12.94 -22.00 26.66
CA ASN A 397 12.07 -21.36 27.62
C ASN A 397 12.54 -21.61 29.07
N SER A 398 13.14 -20.59 29.68
CA SER A 398 13.70 -20.65 31.05
C SER A 398 12.72 -21.11 32.15
N ARG A 399 11.40 -21.07 31.91
CA ARG A 399 10.40 -21.51 32.88
C ARG A 399 10.20 -23.03 32.86
N ASN A 400 10.12 -23.59 31.65
CA ASN A 400 9.73 -24.98 31.41
C ASN A 400 10.95 -25.86 31.17
N ASP A 401 11.99 -25.30 30.56
CA ASP A 401 13.23 -25.97 30.26
C ASP A 401 14.24 -25.88 31.41
N GLU A 402 15.21 -26.78 31.37
CA GLU A 402 16.17 -27.01 32.45
C GLU A 402 17.60 -26.82 31.94
N ILE A 403 18.48 -26.34 32.83
CA ILE A 403 19.91 -26.22 32.55
C ILE A 403 20.52 -27.62 32.58
N ILE A 404 21.34 -27.95 31.58
CA ILE A 404 22.01 -29.25 31.43
C ILE A 404 23.54 -29.14 31.44
N GLU A 405 24.11 -27.97 31.16
CA GLU A 405 25.53 -27.66 31.35
C GLU A 405 25.68 -26.21 31.80
N ILE A 406 26.61 -25.95 32.70
CA ILE A 406 27.05 -24.61 33.10
C ILE A 406 28.51 -24.46 32.67
N GLY A 407 28.80 -23.44 31.87
CA GLY A 407 30.15 -22.94 31.63
C GLY A 407 30.31 -21.54 32.20
N ALA A 408 31.39 -21.29 32.92
CA ALA A 408 31.75 -19.95 33.37
C ALA A 408 33.26 -19.76 33.54
N VAL A 409 33.77 -18.58 33.16
CA VAL A 409 35.17 -18.18 33.37
C VAL A 409 35.23 -16.82 34.06
N LYS A 410 36.16 -16.70 35.01
CA LYS A 410 36.36 -15.49 35.79
C LYS A 410 37.56 -14.73 35.25
N LEU A 411 37.37 -13.45 34.93
CA LEU A 411 38.42 -12.57 34.42
C LEU A 411 38.73 -11.43 35.38
N LYS A 412 40.02 -11.09 35.48
CA LYS A 412 40.49 -9.87 36.13
C LYS A 412 41.63 -9.26 35.34
N LYS A 413 41.51 -7.97 34.98
CA LYS A 413 42.47 -7.25 34.12
C LYS A 413 42.75 -7.98 32.79
N GLY A 414 41.71 -8.52 32.16
CA GLY A 414 41.79 -9.22 30.86
C GLY A 414 42.51 -10.57 30.90
N LYS A 415 42.65 -11.19 32.08
CA LYS A 415 43.19 -12.54 32.23
C LYS A 415 42.19 -13.42 32.94
N ILE A 416 42.03 -14.66 32.46
CA ILE A 416 41.29 -15.71 33.14
C ILE A 416 42.05 -16.06 34.43
N ILE A 417 41.34 -16.05 35.56
CA ILE A 417 41.89 -16.34 36.89
C ILE A 417 41.25 -17.56 37.55
N ASP A 418 40.10 -18.01 37.04
CA ASP A 418 39.32 -19.12 37.58
C ASP A 418 38.30 -19.63 36.54
N GLU A 419 37.88 -20.88 36.63
CA GLU A 419 36.92 -21.52 35.70
C GLU A 419 35.95 -22.43 36.47
N PHE A 420 34.70 -22.45 36.05
CA PHE A 420 33.64 -23.28 36.59
C PHE A 420 32.91 -23.97 35.43
N SER A 421 32.97 -25.29 35.38
CA SER A 421 32.28 -26.09 34.36
C SER A 421 31.69 -27.34 34.98
N THR A 422 30.42 -27.60 34.73
CA THR A 422 29.72 -28.78 35.26
C THR A 422 28.50 -29.11 34.41
N PHE A 423 28.26 -30.41 34.20
CA PHE A 423 26.94 -30.88 33.77
C PHE A 423 25.94 -30.73 34.91
N VAL A 424 24.67 -30.62 34.54
CA VAL A 424 23.53 -30.56 35.45
C VAL A 424 22.53 -31.61 35.01
N ARG A 425 22.04 -32.41 35.96
CA ARG A 425 21.03 -33.42 35.67
C ARG A 425 19.64 -32.78 35.59
N PRO A 426 18.98 -32.79 34.42
CA PRO A 426 17.60 -32.32 34.31
C PRO A 426 16.63 -33.34 34.91
N VAL A 427 15.44 -32.86 35.34
CA VAL A 427 14.34 -33.71 35.78
C VAL A 427 13.72 -34.43 34.57
N ASN A 428 13.55 -33.71 33.45
CA ASN A 428 13.02 -34.25 32.21
C ASN A 428 14.14 -34.81 31.32
N PRO A 429 13.86 -35.85 30.49
CA PRO A 429 14.84 -36.35 29.53
C PRO A 429 15.26 -35.26 28.54
N VAL A 430 16.55 -35.21 28.20
CA VAL A 430 17.09 -34.29 27.19
C VAL A 430 16.42 -34.59 25.83
N PRO A 431 15.75 -33.62 25.20
CA PRO A 431 15.09 -33.83 23.92
C PRO A 431 16.07 -34.16 22.78
N ALA A 432 15.66 -35.01 21.84
CA ALA A 432 16.53 -35.48 20.75
C ALA A 432 17.03 -34.37 19.81
N ASN A 433 16.27 -33.29 19.65
CA ASN A 433 16.71 -32.09 18.93
C ASN A 433 17.84 -31.35 19.68
N ILE A 434 17.78 -31.27 21.02
CA ILE A 434 18.83 -30.66 21.83
C ILE A 434 20.09 -31.52 21.85
N THR A 435 19.96 -32.85 21.94
CA THR A 435 21.11 -33.75 21.80
C THR A 435 21.83 -33.57 20.47
N ARG A 436 21.08 -33.34 19.37
CA ARG A 436 21.68 -33.08 18.05
C ARG A 436 22.37 -31.72 17.96
N LEU A 437 21.87 -30.72 18.69
CA LEU A 437 22.41 -29.37 18.69
C LEU A 437 23.69 -29.27 19.55
N THR A 438 23.61 -29.78 20.78
CA THR A 438 24.62 -29.59 21.83
C THR A 438 25.59 -30.77 21.95
N GLY A 439 25.23 -31.93 21.40
CA GLY A 439 25.93 -33.18 21.65
C GLY A 439 25.75 -33.75 23.06
N ILE A 440 25.02 -33.07 23.96
CA ILE A 440 24.78 -33.52 25.33
C ILE A 440 23.72 -34.62 25.32
N THR A 441 24.12 -35.82 25.72
CA THR A 441 23.23 -37.00 25.79
C THR A 441 22.70 -37.20 27.21
N GLY A 442 21.55 -37.87 27.32
CA GLY A 442 20.99 -38.24 28.62
C GLY A 442 21.95 -39.06 29.49
N GLU A 443 22.86 -39.85 28.89
CA GLU A 443 23.86 -40.63 29.63
C GLU A 443 24.97 -39.75 30.20
N MET A 444 25.31 -38.62 29.55
CA MET A 444 26.32 -37.67 30.06
C MET A 444 25.86 -36.93 31.31
N VAL A 445 24.56 -36.63 31.42
CA VAL A 445 23.98 -35.85 32.54
C VAL A 445 23.38 -36.72 33.65
N LYS A 446 23.30 -38.03 33.45
CA LYS A 446 22.65 -38.99 34.38
C LYS A 446 23.27 -39.02 35.78
N ASP A 447 24.59 -38.94 35.85
CA ASP A 447 25.36 -38.95 37.09
C ASP A 447 25.78 -37.54 37.53
N ALA A 448 25.35 -36.50 36.81
CA ALA A 448 25.63 -35.11 37.14
C ALA A 448 24.83 -34.64 38.38
N PRO A 449 25.32 -33.62 39.12
CA PRO A 449 24.56 -33.01 40.20
C PRO A 449 23.27 -32.37 39.69
N VAL A 450 22.26 -32.29 40.56
CA VAL A 450 21.05 -31.52 40.25
C VAL A 450 21.30 -30.03 40.48
N ILE A 451 20.46 -29.17 39.91
CA ILE A 451 20.67 -27.71 39.98
C ILE A 451 20.72 -27.21 41.44
N GLU A 452 19.93 -27.83 42.34
CA GLU A 452 19.88 -27.51 43.77
C GLU A 452 21.22 -27.77 44.50
N GLU A 453 22.02 -28.72 44.02
CA GLU A 453 23.31 -29.08 44.63
C GLU A 453 24.43 -28.13 44.18
N ILE A 454 24.30 -27.54 42.99
CA ILE A 454 25.40 -26.82 42.34
C ILE A 454 25.21 -25.30 42.31
N ILE A 455 23.97 -24.81 42.44
CA ILE A 455 23.65 -23.38 42.33
C ILE A 455 24.38 -22.53 43.38
N ASP A 456 24.51 -23.02 44.62
CA ASP A 456 25.19 -22.27 45.69
C ASP A 456 26.69 -22.15 45.41
N SER A 457 27.32 -23.20 44.88
CA SER A 457 28.71 -23.17 44.43
C SER A 457 28.89 -22.19 43.27
N PHE A 458 27.91 -22.10 42.36
CA PHE A 458 27.95 -21.15 41.26
C PHE A 458 27.77 -19.69 41.74
N ILE A 459 26.88 -19.43 42.70
CA ILE A 459 26.72 -18.12 43.34
C ILE A 459 28.03 -17.70 44.03
N GLU A 460 28.68 -18.61 44.76
CA GLU A 460 29.97 -18.36 45.41
C GLU A 460 31.06 -18.06 44.37
N PHE A 461 31.06 -18.77 43.24
CA PHE A 461 31.95 -18.48 42.13
C PHE A 461 31.70 -17.08 41.54
N ILE A 462 30.44 -16.64 41.39
CA ILE A 462 30.08 -15.32 40.87
C ILE A 462 30.54 -14.19 41.81
N GLY A 463 30.24 -14.29 43.11
CA GLY A 463 30.57 -13.25 44.09
C GLY A 463 30.00 -11.88 43.72
N ASP A 464 30.85 -10.85 43.73
CA ASP A 464 30.53 -9.45 43.38
C ASP A 464 30.91 -9.06 41.94
N ALA A 465 31.24 -10.05 41.10
CA ALA A 465 31.69 -9.82 39.74
C ALA A 465 30.59 -9.24 38.82
N VAL A 466 31.01 -8.59 37.74
CA VAL A 466 30.14 -8.23 36.61
C VAL A 466 29.85 -9.51 35.83
N LEU A 467 28.58 -9.89 35.77
CA LEU A 467 28.11 -11.02 34.98
C LEU A 467 28.13 -10.65 33.49
N VAL A 468 28.58 -11.57 32.65
CA VAL A 468 28.71 -11.35 31.21
C VAL A 468 28.19 -12.57 30.46
N ALA A 469 27.38 -12.34 29.43
CA ALA A 469 26.91 -13.37 28.52
C ALA A 469 26.78 -12.80 27.10
N HIS A 470 26.62 -13.68 26.11
CA HIS A 470 26.39 -13.29 24.73
C HIS A 470 24.91 -13.48 24.40
N ASN A 471 24.14 -12.38 24.35
CA ASN A 471 22.68 -12.36 24.52
C ASN A 471 22.24 -12.63 25.97
N ALA A 472 22.67 -11.75 26.87
CA ALA A 472 22.55 -11.95 28.32
C ALA A 472 21.11 -12.15 28.81
N SER A 473 20.10 -11.69 28.06
CA SER A 473 18.70 -11.93 28.38
C SER A 473 18.34 -13.42 28.47
N PHE A 474 18.96 -14.27 27.64
CA PHE A 474 18.73 -15.70 27.59
C PHE A 474 19.31 -16.40 28.83
N ASP A 475 20.64 -16.38 28.97
CA ASP A 475 21.34 -17.09 30.05
C ASP A 475 20.93 -16.58 31.43
N TYR A 476 20.81 -15.25 31.58
CA TYR A 476 20.38 -14.69 32.86
C TYR A 476 18.93 -15.07 33.20
N GLY A 477 18.06 -15.26 32.20
CA GLY A 477 16.71 -15.78 32.39
C GLY A 477 16.71 -17.18 33.02
N PHE A 478 17.55 -18.08 32.50
CA PHE A 478 17.74 -19.42 33.07
C PHE A 478 18.35 -19.39 34.47
N LEU A 479 19.37 -18.55 34.71
CA LEU A 479 19.96 -18.38 36.05
C LEU A 479 18.90 -17.93 37.06
N LYS A 480 18.07 -16.96 36.69
CA LYS A 480 17.01 -16.44 37.54
C LYS A 480 15.96 -17.50 37.85
N SER A 481 15.58 -18.33 36.87
CA SER A 481 14.67 -19.45 37.06
C SER A 481 15.26 -20.49 38.03
N ALA A 482 16.53 -20.85 37.85
CA ALA A 482 17.25 -21.77 38.74
C ALA A 482 17.32 -21.25 40.18
N LEU A 483 17.69 -19.97 40.37
CA LEU A 483 17.71 -19.32 41.70
C LEU A 483 16.34 -19.37 42.38
N LYS A 484 15.27 -19.09 41.63
CA LYS A 484 13.90 -19.14 42.14
C LYS A 484 13.48 -20.56 42.53
N LYS A 485 13.78 -21.57 41.69
CA LYS A 485 13.50 -22.99 41.97
C LYS A 485 14.20 -23.45 43.25
N CYS A 486 15.43 -22.98 43.48
CA CYS A 486 16.24 -23.30 44.66
C CYS A 486 15.93 -22.42 45.90
N GLY A 487 14.93 -21.54 45.84
CA GLY A 487 14.56 -20.66 46.95
C GLY A 487 15.63 -19.62 47.31
N ARG A 488 16.45 -19.20 46.33
CA ARG A 488 17.50 -18.18 46.48
C ARG A 488 17.02 -16.82 46.00
N SER A 489 17.62 -15.76 46.55
CA SER A 489 17.36 -14.39 46.10
C SER A 489 18.01 -14.14 44.74
N TYR A 490 17.44 -13.22 43.97
CA TYR A 490 18.06 -12.79 42.71
C TYR A 490 19.36 -12.05 42.96
N LEU A 491 20.30 -12.23 42.03
CA LEU A 491 21.60 -11.58 42.08
C LEU A 491 21.45 -10.08 41.73
N GLU A 492 22.14 -9.24 42.49
CA GLU A 492 22.19 -7.78 42.26
C GLU A 492 23.39 -7.34 41.41
N ASN A 493 24.16 -8.31 40.91
CA ASN A 493 25.34 -8.09 40.09
C ASN A 493 25.04 -7.28 38.81
N PRO A 494 25.96 -6.42 38.36
CA PRO A 494 25.89 -5.82 37.02
C PRO A 494 25.91 -6.91 35.95
N ILE A 495 25.18 -6.70 34.85
CA ILE A 495 25.09 -7.67 33.75
C ILE A 495 25.46 -6.96 32.46
N LEU A 496 26.53 -7.39 31.79
CA LEU A 496 26.98 -6.85 30.51
C LEU A 496 26.66 -7.84 29.39
N ASP A 497 26.02 -7.35 28.33
CA ASP A 497 25.72 -8.15 27.15
C ASP A 497 26.75 -7.90 26.04
N THR A 498 27.53 -8.93 25.71
CA THR A 498 28.54 -8.83 24.65
C THR A 498 27.92 -8.72 23.25
N LEU A 499 26.69 -9.21 23.05
CA LEU A 499 25.97 -9.03 21.79
C LEU A 499 25.66 -7.55 21.55
N ALA A 500 25.02 -6.90 22.53
CA ALA A 500 24.73 -5.47 22.48
C ALA A 500 26.01 -4.62 22.39
N LEU A 501 27.05 -4.98 23.17
CA LEU A 501 28.35 -4.31 23.10
C LEU A 501 29.00 -4.44 21.72
N SER A 502 28.95 -5.62 21.11
CA SER A 502 29.53 -5.85 19.78
C SER A 502 28.81 -5.05 18.69
N ARG A 503 27.47 -4.93 18.75
CA ARG A 503 26.66 -4.10 17.83
C ARG A 503 27.07 -2.63 17.91
N ALA A 504 27.36 -2.14 19.11
CA ALA A 504 27.76 -0.76 19.33
C ALA A 504 29.20 -0.47 18.88
N LEU A 505 30.10 -1.44 18.96
CA LEU A 505 31.52 -1.27 18.62
C LEU A 505 31.83 -1.58 17.15
N TYR A 506 31.08 -2.50 16.53
CA TYR A 506 31.33 -3.02 15.19
C TYR A 506 30.06 -3.02 14.31
N PRO A 507 29.39 -1.87 14.10
CA PRO A 507 28.11 -1.82 13.39
C PRO A 507 28.16 -2.27 11.92
N GLY A 508 29.36 -2.36 11.32
CA GLY A 508 29.55 -2.80 9.93
C GLY A 508 29.63 -4.32 9.74
N PHE A 509 29.59 -5.12 10.81
CA PHE A 509 29.64 -6.58 10.69
C PHE A 509 28.33 -7.15 10.13
N LYS A 510 28.42 -8.21 9.32
CA LYS A 510 27.24 -8.83 8.66
C LYS A 510 26.19 -9.31 9.67
N ASN A 511 26.65 -9.89 10.77
CA ASN A 511 25.84 -10.27 11.92
C ASN A 511 26.75 -10.36 13.16
N HIS A 512 26.13 -10.46 14.34
CA HIS A 512 26.84 -10.46 15.62
C HIS A 512 26.69 -11.79 16.37
N ARG A 513 26.49 -12.91 15.66
CA ARG A 513 26.51 -14.24 16.29
C ARG A 513 27.92 -14.53 16.81
N LEU A 514 28.01 -15.31 17.88
CA LEU A 514 29.28 -15.63 18.55
C LEU A 514 30.33 -16.15 17.57
N ASN A 515 29.98 -17.14 16.73
CA ASN A 515 30.88 -17.71 15.73
C ASN A 515 31.40 -16.68 14.72
N THR A 516 30.52 -15.82 14.18
CA THR A 516 30.92 -14.76 13.25
C THR A 516 31.84 -13.74 13.93
N LEU A 517 31.56 -13.37 15.19
CA LEU A 517 32.45 -12.47 15.93
C LEU A 517 33.82 -13.09 16.19
N CYS A 518 33.87 -14.38 16.52
CA CYS A 518 35.13 -15.09 16.70
C CYS A 518 35.95 -15.12 15.41
N GLU A 519 35.32 -15.42 14.26
CA GLU A 519 35.97 -15.40 12.95
C GLU A 519 36.52 -14.00 12.59
N GLU A 520 35.68 -12.96 12.72
CA GLU A 520 36.04 -11.58 12.36
C GLU A 520 37.14 -10.99 13.27
N LEU A 521 37.16 -11.39 14.55
CA LEU A 521 38.10 -10.86 15.56
C LEU A 521 39.28 -11.81 15.85
N GLY A 522 39.37 -12.93 15.12
CA GLY A 522 40.48 -13.88 15.23
C GLY A 522 40.55 -14.64 16.56
N VAL A 523 39.40 -14.92 17.17
CA VAL A 523 39.26 -15.73 18.40
C VAL A 523 38.97 -17.18 18.02
N SER A 524 39.62 -18.13 18.69
CA SER A 524 39.37 -19.56 18.46
C SER A 524 38.06 -20.00 19.12
N LEU A 525 37.19 -20.67 18.36
CA LEU A 525 35.98 -21.31 18.86
C LEU A 525 36.11 -22.83 18.65
N GLU A 526 36.54 -23.55 19.69
CA GLU A 526 36.65 -25.01 19.67
C GLU A 526 35.30 -25.63 20.04
N ASN A 527 34.84 -26.67 19.30
CA ASN A 527 33.56 -27.38 19.51
C ASN A 527 32.35 -26.48 19.85
N HIS A 528 31.86 -25.73 18.86
CA HIS A 528 30.63 -24.94 18.95
C HIS A 528 29.48 -25.77 19.59
N HIS A 529 28.76 -25.20 20.58
CA HIS A 529 27.72 -25.85 21.42
C HIS A 529 28.21 -26.68 22.62
N ARG A 530 29.32 -26.23 23.23
CA ARG A 530 29.73 -26.63 24.58
C ARG A 530 29.84 -25.37 25.43
N ALA A 531 29.10 -25.32 26.54
CA ALA A 531 28.98 -24.10 27.35
C ALA A 531 30.35 -23.52 27.78
N VAL A 532 31.32 -24.39 28.10
CA VAL A 532 32.66 -23.96 28.55
C VAL A 532 33.52 -23.37 27.43
N ASP A 533 33.41 -23.90 26.21
CA ASP A 533 34.22 -23.44 25.08
C ASP A 533 33.65 -22.13 24.50
N ASP A 534 32.32 -22.02 24.43
CA ASP A 534 31.61 -20.78 24.05
C ASP A 534 31.85 -19.66 25.08
N THR A 535 31.90 -20.01 26.37
CA THR A 535 32.28 -19.09 27.46
C THR A 535 33.72 -18.57 27.30
N ARG A 536 34.69 -19.43 26.98
CA ARG A 536 36.10 -19.03 26.79
C ARG A 536 36.24 -18.09 25.59
N ALA A 537 35.61 -18.42 24.47
CA ALA A 537 35.59 -17.57 23.30
C ALA A 537 34.95 -16.20 23.60
N THR A 538 33.81 -16.19 24.31
CA THR A 538 33.15 -14.95 24.75
C THR A 538 34.03 -14.12 25.68
N ALA A 539 34.84 -14.76 26.53
CA ALA A 539 35.77 -14.08 27.43
C ALA A 539 36.97 -13.43 26.71
N GLU A 540 37.49 -14.08 25.66
CA GLU A 540 38.48 -13.49 24.76
C GLU A 540 37.89 -12.32 23.99
N LEU A 541 36.69 -12.49 23.42
CA LEU A 541 35.94 -11.43 22.75
C LEU A 541 35.69 -10.23 23.67
N LEU A 542 35.24 -10.46 24.90
CA LEU A 542 35.04 -9.41 25.89
C LEU A 542 36.35 -8.62 26.12
N THR A 543 37.49 -9.30 26.19
CA THR A 543 38.79 -8.64 26.39
C THR A 543 39.13 -7.72 25.21
N ILE A 544 38.90 -8.17 23.98
CA ILE A 544 39.06 -7.37 22.76
C ILE A 544 38.09 -6.18 22.77
N MET A 545 36.82 -6.42 23.09
CA MET A 545 35.79 -5.37 23.13
C MET A 545 36.08 -4.32 24.19
N LEU A 546 36.48 -4.71 25.41
CA LEU A 546 36.83 -3.75 26.47
C LEU A 546 38.07 -2.91 26.11
N ALA A 547 39.01 -3.46 25.33
CA ALA A 547 40.12 -2.68 24.78
C ALA A 547 39.59 -1.63 23.78
N ARG A 548 38.69 -2.01 22.88
CA ARG A 548 38.04 -1.11 21.92
C ARG A 548 37.18 -0.03 22.59
N VAL A 549 36.44 -0.37 23.66
CA VAL A 549 35.67 0.61 24.48
C VAL A 549 36.58 1.74 24.98
N LYS A 550 37.83 1.42 25.34
CA LYS A 550 38.81 2.41 25.79
C LYS A 550 39.24 3.37 24.67
N GLU A 551 39.30 2.88 23.43
CA GLU A 551 39.57 3.71 22.24
C GLU A 551 38.43 4.70 21.96
N GLU A 552 37.19 4.30 22.27
CA GLU A 552 36.00 5.17 22.26
C GLU A 552 35.95 6.15 23.47
N LYS A 553 37.06 6.31 24.20
CA LYS A 553 37.23 7.22 25.35
C LYS A 553 36.32 6.92 26.54
N ILE A 554 35.80 5.70 26.64
CA ILE A 554 35.02 5.24 27.80
C ILE A 554 35.94 4.43 28.71
N SER A 555 36.05 4.87 29.97
CA SER A 555 36.96 4.25 30.96
C SER A 555 36.25 3.78 32.22
N LYS A 556 34.96 4.12 32.37
CA LYS A 556 34.13 3.80 33.52
C LYS A 556 33.01 2.85 33.12
N LEU A 557 32.67 1.93 34.02
CA LEU A 557 31.67 0.90 33.76
C LEU A 557 30.27 1.51 33.56
N GLU A 558 29.93 2.53 34.35
CA GLU A 558 28.66 3.27 34.23
C GLU A 558 28.50 4.09 32.94
N ASP A 559 29.57 4.28 32.17
CA ASP A 559 29.55 5.07 30.94
C ASP A 559 29.36 4.18 29.69
N ILE A 560 29.38 2.85 29.81
CA ILE A 560 29.31 1.93 28.65
C ILE A 560 28.03 2.12 27.82
N ASN A 561 26.88 2.36 28.46
CA ASN A 561 25.61 2.56 27.75
C ASN A 561 25.61 3.81 26.85
N LYS A 562 26.59 4.71 26.95
CA LYS A 562 26.73 5.83 25.98
C LYS A 562 27.09 5.36 24.57
N LEU A 563 27.54 4.11 24.41
CA LEU A 563 27.82 3.49 23.11
C LEU A 563 26.55 3.01 22.39
N SER A 564 25.41 2.89 23.07
CA SER A 564 24.17 2.37 22.44
C SER A 564 23.75 3.18 21.22
N LYS A 565 24.02 4.49 21.21
CA LYS A 565 23.81 5.40 20.06
C LYS A 565 24.54 4.99 18.77
N ASN A 566 25.57 4.14 18.87
CA ASN A 566 26.33 3.66 17.72
C ASN A 566 25.72 2.38 17.11
N ILE A 567 24.73 1.77 17.78
CA ILE A 567 24.06 0.57 17.29
C ILE A 567 23.24 0.93 16.05
N ASP A 568 23.39 0.15 14.97
CA ASP A 568 22.51 0.28 13.80
C ASP A 568 21.10 -0.16 14.16
N TRP A 569 20.17 0.80 14.20
CA TRP A 569 18.76 0.59 14.51
C TRP A 569 18.07 -0.38 13.53
N ARG A 570 18.60 -0.60 12.33
CA ARG A 570 18.04 -1.56 11.35
C ARG A 570 18.11 -3.00 11.86
N ASN A 571 19.13 -3.29 12.67
CA ASN A 571 19.39 -4.61 13.27
C ASN A 571 18.62 -4.84 14.58
N LEU A 572 17.99 -3.79 15.11
CA LEU A 572 17.21 -3.87 16.34
C LEU A 572 15.81 -4.42 16.07
N ARG A 573 15.22 -5.02 17.12
CA ARG A 573 13.90 -5.60 17.06
C ARG A 573 12.83 -4.52 16.92
N THR A 574 11.83 -4.81 16.11
CA THR A 574 10.67 -3.94 15.89
C THR A 574 9.48 -4.41 16.73
N TYR A 575 8.77 -3.45 17.34
CA TYR A 575 7.58 -3.65 18.17
C TYR A 575 6.43 -2.79 17.67
N HIS A 576 5.20 -3.18 17.96
CA HIS A 576 4.05 -2.30 17.75
C HIS A 576 3.84 -1.37 18.95
N LEU A 577 3.29 -0.17 18.70
CA LEU A 577 2.73 0.70 19.71
C LEU A 577 1.56 1.51 19.12
N LEU A 578 0.63 1.94 19.96
CA LEU A 578 -0.35 2.95 19.56
C LEU A 578 0.15 4.35 19.89
N VAL A 579 0.01 5.29 18.96
CA VAL A 579 0.32 6.71 19.14
C VAL A 579 -0.91 7.53 18.80
N PHE A 580 -1.46 8.25 19.77
CA PHE A 580 -2.59 9.17 19.57
C PHE A 580 -2.16 10.63 19.62
N ALA A 581 -2.65 11.43 18.68
CA ALA A 581 -2.57 12.88 18.76
C ALA A 581 -3.55 13.40 19.83
N ARG A 582 -3.04 14.08 20.87
CA ARG A 582 -3.89 14.66 21.92
C ARG A 582 -4.55 15.96 21.50
N ASN A 583 -3.89 16.70 20.65
CA ASN A 583 -4.26 18.05 20.22
C ASN A 583 -3.66 18.32 18.84
N LYS A 584 -3.87 19.53 18.32
CA LYS A 584 -3.38 19.92 16.98
C LYS A 584 -1.85 19.88 16.86
N ASP A 585 -1.11 20.24 17.91
CA ASP A 585 0.36 20.15 17.91
C ASP A 585 0.82 18.69 17.88
N GLY A 586 0.14 17.80 18.61
CA GLY A 586 0.36 16.36 18.58
C GLY A 586 0.08 15.73 17.22
N LEU A 587 -0.91 16.24 16.48
CA LEU A 587 -1.16 15.81 15.10
C LEU A 587 0.02 16.19 14.19
N ARG A 588 0.54 17.41 14.32
CA ARG A 588 1.71 17.86 13.55
C ARG A 588 2.97 17.05 13.91
N ASP A 589 3.17 16.75 15.19
CA ASP A 589 4.25 15.88 15.65
C ASP A 589 4.10 14.45 15.10
N LEU A 590 2.88 13.92 15.07
CA LEU A 590 2.57 12.62 14.47
C LEU A 590 2.87 12.61 12.96
N TYR A 591 2.52 13.67 12.22
CA TYR A 591 2.86 13.80 10.81
C TYR A 591 4.37 13.82 10.57
N LYS A 592 5.14 14.50 11.43
CA LYS A 592 6.61 14.48 11.38
C LYS A 592 7.18 13.09 11.64
N LEU A 593 6.64 12.36 12.61
CA LEU A 593 7.05 10.99 12.92
C LEU A 593 6.77 10.03 11.76
N VAL A 594 5.56 10.07 11.19
CA VAL A 594 5.20 9.31 9.98
C VAL A 594 6.11 9.65 8.82
N SER A 595 6.47 10.93 8.67
CA SER A 595 7.38 11.35 7.60
C SER A 595 8.80 10.86 7.80
N SER A 596 9.33 10.98 9.02
CA SER A 596 10.64 10.43 9.40
C SER A 596 10.71 8.93 9.15
N SER A 597 9.64 8.20 9.48
CA SER A 597 9.59 6.74 9.33
C SER A 597 9.56 6.27 7.88
N HIS A 598 9.03 7.07 6.93
CA HIS A 598 9.03 6.74 5.50
C HIS A 598 10.24 7.28 4.73
N ILE A 599 10.96 8.28 5.28
CA ILE A 599 12.06 8.94 4.58
C ILE A 599 13.41 8.56 5.15
N LYS A 600 13.57 8.60 6.48
CA LYS A 600 14.86 8.39 7.17
C LYS A 600 14.99 6.98 7.73
N HIS A 601 13.90 6.44 8.28
CA HIS A 601 13.90 5.21 9.06
C HIS A 601 13.08 4.08 8.43
N PHE A 602 12.88 4.14 7.11
CA PHE A 602 12.21 3.05 6.40
C PHE A 602 13.16 1.86 6.27
N TYR A 603 12.75 0.70 6.77
CA TYR A 603 13.47 -0.55 6.57
C TYR A 603 12.48 -1.70 6.53
N ARG A 604 12.08 -2.08 5.31
CA ARG A 604 10.96 -2.99 4.98
C ARG A 604 9.58 -2.46 5.39
N VAL A 605 9.49 -1.85 6.56
CA VAL A 605 8.34 -1.14 7.13
C VAL A 605 8.80 0.25 7.62
N PRO A 606 7.88 1.23 7.73
CA PRO A 606 8.23 2.57 8.21
C PRO A 606 8.42 2.56 9.74
N ARG A 607 9.66 2.62 10.22
CA ARG A 607 9.98 2.49 11.66
C ARG A 607 10.14 3.85 12.34
N ILE A 608 9.73 3.94 13.60
CA ILE A 608 9.92 5.10 14.46
C ILE A 608 10.92 4.72 15.55
N LEU A 609 11.97 5.54 15.73
CA LEU A 609 12.92 5.36 16.82
C LEU A 609 12.31 5.86 18.14
N LYS A 610 12.54 5.13 19.24
CA LYS A 610 12.03 5.49 20.57
C LYS A 610 12.59 6.83 21.05
N SER A 611 13.83 7.15 20.71
CA SER A 611 14.42 8.47 20.97
C SER A 611 13.65 9.60 20.29
N GLU A 612 13.36 9.51 18.98
CA GLU A 612 12.58 10.49 18.21
C GLU A 612 11.17 10.69 18.81
N LEU A 613 10.49 9.58 19.11
CA LEU A 613 9.16 9.62 19.73
C LEU A 613 9.19 10.29 21.11
N THR A 614 10.24 10.06 21.90
CA THR A 614 10.38 10.64 23.24
C THR A 614 10.54 12.15 23.19
N HIS A 615 11.13 12.71 22.12
CA HIS A 615 11.33 14.16 21.97
C HIS A 615 10.03 14.94 21.75
N VAL A 616 9.00 14.32 21.18
CA VAL A 616 7.71 14.96 20.86
C VAL A 616 6.55 14.40 21.69
N ARG A 617 6.87 13.69 22.76
CA ARG A 617 5.90 12.88 23.53
C ARG A 617 4.82 13.72 24.22
N ASP A 618 5.10 14.96 24.62
CA ASP A 618 4.21 15.75 25.48
C ASP A 618 2.79 15.93 24.89
N ASN A 619 2.70 15.96 23.56
CA ASN A 619 1.45 16.12 22.80
C ASN A 619 0.81 14.79 22.35
N LEU A 620 1.39 13.65 22.75
CA LEU A 620 0.96 12.32 22.30
C LEU A 620 0.51 11.45 23.48
N LEU A 621 -0.34 10.45 23.22
CA LEU A 621 -0.60 9.34 24.15
C LEU A 621 -0.08 8.05 23.54
N ILE A 622 0.66 7.28 24.34
CA ILE A 622 1.34 6.07 23.89
C ILE A 622 0.72 4.84 24.56
N GLY A 623 0.17 3.94 23.74
CA GLY A 623 -0.40 2.64 24.11
C GLY A 623 0.57 1.49 23.89
N SER A 624 0.40 0.39 24.66
CA SER A 624 1.29 -0.77 24.59
C SER A 624 1.05 -1.72 23.41
N ALA A 625 -0.04 -1.52 22.64
CA ALA A 625 -0.46 -2.31 21.48
C ALA A 625 -0.72 -3.80 21.77
N CYS A 626 -0.77 -4.58 20.68
CA CYS A 626 -1.12 -6.00 20.61
C CYS A 626 0.01 -6.93 21.13
N GLU A 627 -0.06 -8.21 20.78
CA GLU A 627 0.95 -9.21 21.11
C GLU A 627 2.31 -8.97 20.43
N ALA A 628 2.34 -8.16 19.37
CA ALA A 628 3.58 -7.65 18.79
C ALA A 628 4.19 -6.47 19.57
N GLY A 629 3.47 -5.92 20.56
CA GLY A 629 3.91 -4.83 21.42
C GLY A 629 5.03 -5.20 22.39
N GLN A 630 5.84 -4.22 22.79
CA GLN A 630 7.03 -4.43 23.63
C GLN A 630 6.67 -5.05 24.99
N LEU A 631 5.59 -4.58 25.62
CA LEU A 631 5.15 -5.07 26.94
C LEU A 631 4.63 -6.51 26.88
N TYR A 632 3.76 -6.82 25.92
CA TYR A 632 3.19 -8.16 25.80
C TYR A 632 4.29 -9.19 25.55
N ARG A 633 5.20 -8.91 24.61
CA ARG A 633 6.37 -9.77 24.34
C ARG A 633 7.26 -9.92 25.55
N ALA A 634 7.54 -8.85 26.29
CA ALA A 634 8.35 -8.94 27.50
C ALA A 634 7.72 -9.85 28.57
N ILE A 635 6.40 -9.84 28.72
CA ILE A 635 5.69 -10.74 29.64
C ILE A 635 5.72 -12.19 29.10
N LEU A 636 5.46 -12.37 27.80
CA LEU A 636 5.46 -13.68 27.14
C LEU A 636 6.83 -14.36 27.21
N GLU A 637 7.90 -13.60 27.00
CA GLU A 637 9.30 -14.03 27.07
C GLU A 637 9.82 -14.11 28.51
N ASN A 638 8.97 -13.82 29.51
CA ASN A 638 9.32 -13.83 30.94
C ASN A 638 10.55 -12.96 31.28
N GLN A 639 10.64 -11.79 30.67
CA GLN A 639 11.71 -10.81 30.90
C GLN A 639 11.79 -10.38 32.38
N ASP A 640 12.92 -9.79 32.77
CA ASP A 640 13.14 -9.35 34.14
C ASP A 640 12.08 -8.35 34.63
N GLU A 641 11.73 -8.42 35.92
CA GLU A 641 10.70 -7.55 36.50
C GLU A 641 11.11 -6.07 36.43
N GLN A 642 12.40 -5.75 36.57
CA GLN A 642 12.89 -4.37 36.42
C GLN A 642 12.73 -3.90 34.97
N GLU A 643 12.95 -4.77 33.99
CA GLU A 643 12.79 -4.43 32.58
C GLU A 643 11.31 -4.24 32.23
N ILE A 644 10.43 -5.15 32.65
CA ILE A 644 8.98 -4.98 32.52
C ILE A 644 8.53 -3.66 33.18
N ASN A 645 9.05 -3.34 34.37
CA ASN A 645 8.75 -2.08 35.05
C ASN A 645 9.24 -0.85 34.26
N LYS A 646 10.39 -0.92 33.59
CA LYS A 646 10.92 0.15 32.72
C LYS A 646 10.01 0.34 31.51
N ILE A 647 9.63 -0.75 30.85
CA ILE A 647 8.72 -0.78 29.70
C ILE A 647 7.36 -0.16 30.06
N VAL A 648 6.73 -0.60 31.17
CA VAL A 648 5.41 -0.07 31.59
C VAL A 648 5.42 1.45 31.83
N ARG A 649 6.52 2.00 32.35
CA ARG A 649 6.64 3.45 32.60
C ARG A 649 6.63 4.28 31.32
N PHE A 650 7.04 3.69 30.20
CA PHE A 650 7.03 4.34 28.89
C PHE A 650 5.62 4.44 28.28
N TYR A 651 4.61 3.76 28.79
CA TYR A 651 3.26 3.82 28.24
C TYR A 651 2.34 4.70 29.08
N ASP A 652 1.41 5.40 28.42
CA ASP A 652 0.37 6.20 29.08
C ASP A 652 -0.83 5.34 29.47
N PHE A 653 -1.14 4.34 28.63
CA PHE A 653 -2.13 3.30 28.90
C PHE A 653 -1.63 1.95 28.38
N LEU A 654 -2.18 0.86 28.92
CA LEU A 654 -1.82 -0.51 28.56
C LEU A 654 -3.00 -1.19 27.88
N GLU A 655 -2.73 -2.04 26.90
CA GLU A 655 -3.74 -2.76 26.14
C GLU A 655 -3.83 -4.22 26.55
N VAL A 656 -5.06 -4.72 26.54
CA VAL A 656 -5.40 -6.14 26.57
C VAL A 656 -6.40 -6.42 25.47
N GLN A 657 -6.28 -7.57 24.81
CA GLN A 657 -7.16 -7.96 23.71
C GLN A 657 -7.98 -9.21 24.08
N PRO A 658 -9.10 -9.46 23.38
CA PRO A 658 -9.79 -10.74 23.42
C PRO A 658 -8.84 -11.94 23.37
N LEU A 659 -9.14 -12.98 24.15
CA LEU A 659 -8.33 -14.20 24.18
C LEU A 659 -8.28 -14.84 22.78
N ALA A 660 -9.39 -14.76 22.05
CA ALA A 660 -9.50 -15.29 20.70
C ALA A 660 -8.54 -14.61 19.70
N ASN A 661 -8.22 -13.33 19.88
CA ASN A 661 -7.24 -12.63 19.04
C ASN A 661 -5.86 -13.29 19.14
N ASN A 662 -5.52 -13.80 20.33
CA ASN A 662 -4.22 -14.41 20.65
C ASN A 662 -4.25 -15.95 20.66
N ALA A 663 -5.32 -16.56 20.15
CA ALA A 663 -5.48 -18.02 20.17
C ALA A 663 -4.40 -18.74 19.34
N PHE A 664 -3.88 -18.10 18.29
CA PHE A 664 -2.79 -18.64 17.47
C PHE A 664 -1.48 -18.86 18.23
N LEU A 665 -1.30 -18.19 19.39
CA LEU A 665 -0.13 -18.42 20.25
C LEU A 665 -0.19 -19.76 20.98
N ILE A 666 -1.38 -20.38 21.09
CA ILE A 666 -1.59 -21.63 21.82
C ILE A 666 -0.97 -22.78 21.03
N GLY A 667 -0.07 -23.52 21.67
CA GLY A 667 0.70 -24.59 21.04
C GLY A 667 2.04 -24.13 20.47
N GLU A 668 2.22 -22.83 20.20
CA GLU A 668 3.49 -22.27 19.76
C GLU A 668 4.28 -21.62 20.91
N LYS A 669 3.67 -20.69 21.63
CA LYS A 669 4.32 -19.88 22.69
C LYS A 669 3.64 -19.96 24.05
N VAL A 670 2.36 -20.29 24.08
CA VAL A 670 1.59 -20.53 25.31
C VAL A 670 0.93 -21.90 25.25
N GLU A 671 0.69 -22.51 26.41
CA GLU A 671 0.16 -23.88 26.49
C GLU A 671 -1.36 -23.94 26.46
N SER A 672 -2.04 -22.86 26.85
CA SER A 672 -3.50 -22.87 27.03
C SER A 672 -4.13 -21.48 27.06
N ILE A 673 -5.45 -21.43 26.90
CA ILE A 673 -6.28 -20.24 27.11
C ILE A 673 -6.08 -19.66 28.52
N GLU A 674 -5.84 -20.51 29.52
CA GLU A 674 -5.61 -20.05 30.90
C GLU A 674 -4.31 -19.26 31.03
N GLU A 675 -3.32 -19.51 30.18
CA GLU A 675 -2.08 -18.73 30.13
C GLU A 675 -2.30 -17.35 29.51
N LEU A 676 -3.10 -17.26 28.43
CA LEU A 676 -3.53 -15.97 27.87
C LEU A 676 -4.26 -15.12 28.92
N LYS A 677 -5.17 -15.73 29.70
CA LYS A 677 -5.83 -15.05 30.83
C LYS A 677 -4.84 -14.56 31.87
N LYS A 678 -3.78 -15.33 32.16
CA LYS A 678 -2.72 -14.92 33.10
C LYS A 678 -1.93 -13.73 32.57
N ILE A 679 -1.63 -13.67 31.27
CA ILE A 679 -0.96 -12.53 30.64
C ILE A 679 -1.82 -11.28 30.75
N ASN A 680 -3.10 -11.34 30.36
CA ASN A 680 -4.02 -10.21 30.48
C ASN A 680 -4.16 -9.75 31.94
N LYS A 681 -4.30 -10.69 32.89
CA LYS A 681 -4.33 -10.38 34.34
C LYS A 681 -3.02 -9.74 34.82
N ARG A 682 -1.88 -10.15 34.27
CA ARG A 682 -0.57 -9.58 34.60
C ARG A 682 -0.47 -8.12 34.13
N ILE A 683 -0.90 -7.84 32.89
CA ILE A 683 -0.95 -6.47 32.35
C ILE A 683 -1.87 -5.60 33.21
N TYR A 684 -3.05 -6.09 33.58
CA TYR A 684 -3.97 -5.38 34.48
C TYR A 684 -3.33 -5.04 35.84
N GLN A 685 -2.66 -6.01 36.46
CA GLN A 685 -1.94 -5.80 37.74
C GLN A 685 -0.83 -4.75 37.61
N LEU A 686 -0.08 -4.75 36.49
CA LEU A 686 0.94 -3.75 36.21
C LEU A 686 0.30 -2.36 36.04
N GLY A 687 -0.83 -2.27 35.33
CA GLY A 687 -1.60 -1.02 35.20
C GLY A 687 -2.00 -0.45 36.56
N LYS A 688 -2.56 -1.27 37.45
CA LYS A 688 -2.89 -0.84 38.83
C LYS A 688 -1.67 -0.42 39.64
N LYS A 689 -0.57 -1.19 39.57
CA LYS A 689 0.70 -0.89 40.27
C LYS A 689 1.28 0.47 39.86
N TYR A 690 1.22 0.79 38.57
CA TYR A 690 1.79 2.02 37.99
C TYR A 690 0.79 3.15 37.75
N ARG A 691 -0.48 2.95 38.13
CA ARG A 691 -1.59 3.89 37.91
C ARG A 691 -1.73 4.26 36.42
N LYS A 692 -1.62 3.26 35.56
CA LYS A 692 -1.85 3.37 34.11
C LYS A 692 -3.22 2.76 33.78
N PRO A 693 -4.10 3.46 33.05
CA PRO A 693 -5.34 2.86 32.56
C PRO A 693 -5.03 1.61 31.74
N VAL A 694 -5.83 0.56 31.92
CA VAL A 694 -5.77 -0.63 31.09
C VAL A 694 -7.05 -0.68 30.27
N VAL A 695 -6.92 -0.80 28.96
CA VAL A 695 -8.03 -0.72 28.01
C VAL A 695 -8.17 -2.03 27.26
N ALA A 696 -9.40 -2.45 27.03
CA ALA A 696 -9.72 -3.57 26.17
C ALA A 696 -9.93 -3.08 24.73
N THR A 697 -9.11 -3.55 23.80
CA THR A 697 -9.15 -3.14 22.38
C THR A 697 -9.46 -4.32 21.47
N GLY A 698 -10.11 -4.03 20.33
CA GLY A 698 -10.59 -5.05 19.40
C GLY A 698 -9.56 -5.51 18.38
N ASP A 699 -8.60 -4.63 18.04
CA ASP A 699 -7.62 -4.84 16.97
C ASP A 699 -8.30 -5.10 15.63
N VAL A 700 -9.24 -4.22 15.29
CA VAL A 700 -10.26 -4.48 14.27
C VAL A 700 -9.65 -4.42 12.87
N HIS A 701 -9.80 -5.49 12.09
CA HIS A 701 -9.32 -5.61 10.69
C HIS A 701 -10.43 -5.88 9.67
N PHE A 702 -11.64 -6.18 10.15
CA PHE A 702 -12.85 -6.37 9.35
C PHE A 702 -14.10 -6.02 10.18
N LEU A 703 -15.24 -5.76 9.56
CA LEU A 703 -16.42 -5.26 10.29
C LEU A 703 -17.21 -6.39 10.93
N ASP A 704 -17.50 -7.43 10.18
CA ASP A 704 -18.34 -8.54 10.61
C ASP A 704 -17.54 -9.87 10.60
N PRO A 705 -17.84 -10.86 11.46
CA PRO A 705 -17.08 -12.12 11.51
C PRO A 705 -16.92 -12.81 10.16
N GLU A 706 -17.95 -12.76 9.31
CA GLU A 706 -17.99 -13.31 7.96
C GLU A 706 -17.02 -12.64 6.96
N ASP A 707 -16.51 -11.44 7.26
CA ASP A 707 -15.58 -10.70 6.42
C ASP A 707 -14.12 -11.21 6.58
N SER A 708 -13.86 -12.13 7.51
CA SER A 708 -12.52 -12.70 7.77
C SER A 708 -11.90 -13.30 6.51
N ILE A 709 -12.74 -13.90 5.66
CA ILE A 709 -12.36 -14.53 4.40
C ILE A 709 -11.64 -13.56 3.45
N PHE A 710 -12.01 -12.28 3.44
CA PHE A 710 -11.37 -11.30 2.58
C PHE A 710 -9.92 -11.05 3.00
N ARG A 711 -9.66 -10.96 4.31
CA ARG A 711 -8.30 -10.85 4.84
C ARG A 711 -7.50 -12.13 4.61
N GLU A 712 -8.10 -13.30 4.79
CA GLU A 712 -7.45 -14.59 4.49
C GLU A 712 -6.97 -14.67 3.03
N ILE A 713 -7.77 -14.17 2.08
CA ILE A 713 -7.40 -14.09 0.67
C ILE A 713 -6.19 -13.18 0.45
N LEU A 714 -6.16 -12.02 1.11
CA LEU A 714 -5.04 -11.07 1.00
C LEU A 714 -3.74 -11.59 1.63
N GLN A 715 -3.85 -12.32 2.75
CA GLN A 715 -2.70 -12.94 3.41
C GLN A 715 -2.16 -14.12 2.58
N ALA A 716 -3.03 -14.95 2.02
CA ALA A 716 -2.61 -16.01 1.09
C ALA A 716 -1.87 -15.42 -0.13
N GLY A 717 -2.36 -14.31 -0.70
CA GLY A 717 -1.69 -13.60 -1.80
C GLY A 717 -0.30 -13.04 -1.46
N GLN A 718 0.05 -12.94 -0.18
CA GLN A 718 1.38 -12.55 0.32
C GLN A 718 2.28 -13.75 0.68
N GLY A 719 1.78 -14.98 0.54
CA GLY A 719 2.52 -16.21 0.87
C GLY A 719 2.49 -16.59 2.35
N TYR A 720 1.54 -16.06 3.13
CA TYR A 720 1.34 -16.55 4.50
C TYR A 720 0.80 -17.99 4.48
N GLU A 721 1.33 -18.83 5.37
CA GLU A 721 0.87 -20.20 5.55
C GLU A 721 -0.57 -20.25 6.08
N GLU A 722 -1.25 -21.36 5.83
CA GLU A 722 -2.62 -21.57 6.26
C GLU A 722 -2.72 -21.58 7.78
N SER A 723 -3.33 -20.53 8.34
CA SER A 723 -3.63 -20.41 9.76
C SER A 723 -5.08 -19.99 9.95
N SER A 724 -5.69 -20.40 11.08
CA SER A 724 -7.03 -19.94 11.42
C SER A 724 -7.00 -18.44 11.69
N GLN A 725 -7.73 -17.67 10.88
CA GLN A 725 -7.80 -16.22 11.02
C GLN A 725 -8.28 -15.86 12.42
N ALA A 726 -7.55 -14.95 13.07
CA ALA A 726 -7.98 -14.41 14.35
C ALA A 726 -9.28 -13.61 14.16
N PRO A 727 -10.27 -13.72 15.07
CA PRO A 727 -11.56 -13.03 14.95
C PRO A 727 -11.41 -11.53 15.29
N LEU A 728 -10.80 -10.79 14.37
CA LEU A 728 -10.49 -9.36 14.45
C LEU A 728 -11.64 -8.49 13.90
N TYR A 729 -12.89 -8.87 14.18
CA TYR A 729 -14.06 -8.10 13.75
C TYR A 729 -14.39 -6.97 14.73
N PHE A 730 -15.15 -5.98 14.28
CA PHE A 730 -15.63 -4.90 15.13
C PHE A 730 -16.70 -5.45 16.11
N ARG A 731 -16.29 -5.74 17.34
CA ARG A 731 -17.20 -6.25 18.39
C ARG A 731 -18.20 -5.20 18.86
N THR A 732 -19.31 -5.59 19.47
CA THR A 732 -20.19 -4.71 20.27
C THR A 732 -19.71 -4.57 21.72
N THR A 733 -20.26 -3.62 22.47
CA THR A 733 -19.94 -3.46 23.90
C THR A 733 -20.23 -4.73 24.70
N GLU A 734 -21.35 -5.39 24.44
CA GLU A 734 -21.77 -6.62 25.13
C GLU A 734 -20.81 -7.78 24.84
N GLU A 735 -20.43 -7.97 23.58
CA GLU A 735 -19.47 -9.01 23.18
C GLU A 735 -18.11 -8.81 23.86
N MET A 736 -17.64 -7.57 23.97
CA MET A 736 -16.41 -7.28 24.70
C MET A 736 -16.56 -7.49 26.21
N LEU A 737 -17.68 -7.13 26.82
CA LEU A 737 -17.92 -7.40 28.25
C LEU A 737 -17.94 -8.91 28.54
N GLU A 738 -18.58 -9.69 27.66
CA GLU A 738 -18.61 -11.15 27.76
C GLU A 738 -17.21 -11.76 27.62
N GLU A 739 -16.43 -11.32 26.63
CA GLU A 739 -15.06 -11.76 26.41
C GLU A 739 -14.17 -11.53 27.63
N PHE A 740 -14.33 -10.39 28.31
CA PHE A 740 -13.53 -10.03 29.50
C PHE A 740 -14.17 -10.44 30.84
N SER A 741 -15.29 -11.17 30.82
CA SER A 741 -16.04 -11.57 32.02
C SER A 741 -15.22 -12.37 33.04
N TYR A 742 -14.14 -13.05 32.62
CA TYR A 742 -13.22 -13.79 33.50
C TYR A 742 -12.41 -12.89 34.47
N PHE A 743 -12.46 -11.57 34.31
CA PHE A 743 -11.98 -10.60 35.30
C PHE A 743 -12.99 -10.27 36.40
N GLY A 744 -14.27 -10.60 36.21
CA GLY A 744 -15.38 -10.11 37.00
C GLY A 744 -15.99 -8.82 36.42
N GLU A 745 -17.27 -8.60 36.69
CA GLU A 745 -18.11 -7.56 36.06
C GLU A 745 -17.53 -6.14 36.20
N GLU A 746 -17.09 -5.75 37.41
CA GLU A 746 -16.55 -4.42 37.68
C GLU A 746 -15.28 -4.13 36.87
N ILE A 747 -14.36 -5.10 36.81
CA ILE A 747 -13.09 -4.95 36.10
C ILE A 747 -13.34 -5.01 34.59
N ALA A 748 -14.21 -5.91 34.10
CA ALA A 748 -14.57 -5.98 32.69
C ALA A 748 -15.15 -4.64 32.20
N ARG A 749 -16.07 -4.05 32.98
CA ARG A 749 -16.61 -2.72 32.71
C ARG A 749 -15.52 -1.64 32.70
N GLU A 750 -14.61 -1.67 33.68
CA GLU A 750 -13.50 -0.73 33.75
C GLU A 750 -12.63 -0.78 32.48
N LEU A 751 -12.29 -1.98 32.03
CA LEU A 751 -11.44 -2.23 30.85
C LEU A 751 -12.13 -1.87 29.53
N VAL A 752 -13.41 -2.23 29.39
CA VAL A 752 -14.15 -2.13 28.12
C VAL A 752 -14.81 -0.77 27.94
N ILE A 753 -15.26 -0.11 29.02
CA ILE A 753 -16.05 1.12 28.92
C ILE A 753 -15.31 2.30 29.56
N ASP A 754 -14.99 2.21 30.85
CA ASP A 754 -14.59 3.39 31.61
C ASP A 754 -13.19 3.90 31.21
N ASN A 755 -12.21 3.01 31.03
CA ASN A 755 -10.86 3.41 30.65
C ASN A 755 -10.76 3.86 29.19
N PRO A 756 -11.39 3.20 28.19
CA PRO A 756 -11.41 3.71 26.82
C PRO A 756 -12.02 5.11 26.70
N ARG A 757 -13.09 5.39 27.44
CA ARG A 757 -13.68 6.74 27.55
C ARG A 757 -12.68 7.75 28.13
N LYS A 758 -11.95 7.40 29.19
CA LYS A 758 -10.90 8.27 29.74
C LYS A 758 -9.81 8.58 28.70
N ILE A 759 -9.39 7.61 27.90
CA ILE A 759 -8.40 7.86 26.84
C ILE A 759 -8.98 8.79 25.77
N ALA A 760 -10.21 8.56 25.33
CA ALA A 760 -10.88 9.43 24.38
C ALA A 760 -11.04 10.87 24.90
N ASP A 761 -11.31 11.05 26.20
CA ASP A 761 -11.43 12.37 26.84
C ASP A 761 -10.10 13.13 26.93
N LEU A 762 -8.96 12.43 26.87
CA LEU A 762 -7.62 13.03 26.86
C LEU A 762 -7.20 13.56 25.48
N CYS A 763 -7.95 13.22 24.42
CA CYS A 763 -7.76 13.72 23.08
C CYS A 763 -8.76 14.83 22.77
N GLU A 764 -8.36 15.90 22.10
CA GLU A 764 -9.25 16.96 21.62
C GLU A 764 -10.03 16.52 20.38
N ASP A 765 -11.09 17.24 20.03
CA ASP A 765 -11.71 17.13 18.70
C ASP A 765 -10.89 17.98 17.71
N ILE A 766 -10.05 17.33 16.91
CA ILE A 766 -9.04 18.00 16.09
C ILE A 766 -9.57 18.21 14.68
N GLN A 767 -9.48 19.45 14.19
CA GLN A 767 -9.68 19.75 12.78
C GLN A 767 -8.40 19.45 12.00
N ILE A 768 -8.42 18.40 11.16
CA ILE A 768 -7.27 17.97 10.36
C ILE A 768 -7.22 18.61 8.96
N ILE A 769 -8.38 18.93 8.38
CA ILE A 769 -8.49 19.59 7.07
C ILE A 769 -8.88 21.05 7.34
N PRO A 770 -8.05 22.02 6.97
CA PRO A 770 -8.40 23.43 7.06
C PRO A 770 -9.62 23.79 6.17
N ASP A 771 -10.38 24.82 6.55
CA ASP A 771 -11.57 25.22 5.79
C ASP A 771 -11.28 26.25 4.66
N LYS A 772 -10.01 26.57 4.41
CA LYS A 772 -9.63 27.60 3.46
C LYS A 772 -8.39 27.22 2.66
N LEU A 773 -8.28 27.85 1.49
CA LEU A 773 -7.10 27.83 0.65
C LEU A 773 -6.00 28.72 1.23
N PHE A 774 -4.77 28.21 1.24
CA PHE A 774 -3.57 28.96 1.58
C PHE A 774 -2.71 29.12 0.34
N THR A 775 -2.47 30.37 -0.05
CA THR A 775 -1.74 30.69 -1.28
C THR A 775 -0.30 31.12 -0.97
N PRO A 776 0.68 30.76 -1.82
CA PRO A 776 2.03 31.27 -1.67
C PRO A 776 2.06 32.77 -2.00
N SER A 777 3.04 33.49 -1.45
CA SER A 777 3.25 34.91 -1.74
C SER A 777 4.56 35.12 -2.48
N ILE A 778 4.53 35.94 -3.53
CA ILE A 778 5.72 36.46 -4.22
C ILE A 778 5.60 37.98 -4.17
N GLU A 779 6.61 38.64 -3.59
CA GLU A 779 6.65 40.09 -3.47
C GLU A 779 6.55 40.74 -4.87
N GLY A 780 5.61 41.68 -5.01
CA GLY A 780 5.38 42.40 -6.28
C GLY A 780 4.58 41.65 -7.35
N ALA A 781 4.10 40.42 -7.09
CA ALA A 781 3.45 39.61 -8.12
C ALA A 781 2.18 40.24 -8.74
N GLU A 782 1.35 40.91 -7.93
CA GLU A 782 0.15 41.59 -8.39
C GLU A 782 0.47 42.74 -9.36
N GLU A 783 1.48 43.55 -9.02
CA GLU A 783 1.91 44.67 -9.82
C GLU A 783 2.61 44.19 -11.11
N GLU A 784 3.42 43.14 -11.02
CA GLU A 784 4.11 42.54 -12.17
C GLU A 784 3.11 41.99 -13.19
N ILE A 785 2.13 41.18 -12.77
CA ILE A 785 1.07 40.65 -13.65
C ILE A 785 0.29 41.78 -14.30
N LYS A 786 -0.17 42.76 -13.50
CA LYS A 786 -0.92 43.89 -14.02
C LYS A 786 -0.13 44.67 -15.09
N ASN A 787 1.14 44.96 -14.82
CA ASN A 787 1.98 45.70 -15.75
C ASN A 787 2.27 44.91 -17.02
N MET A 788 2.61 43.62 -16.91
CA MET A 788 2.82 42.75 -18.06
C MET A 788 1.59 42.68 -18.97
N THR A 789 0.41 42.43 -18.38
CA THR A 789 -0.86 42.34 -19.10
C THR A 789 -1.18 43.64 -19.83
N LEU A 790 -1.13 44.78 -19.13
CA LEU A 790 -1.49 46.07 -19.72
C LEU A 790 -0.51 46.51 -20.81
N ASN A 791 0.80 46.29 -20.60
CA ASN A 791 1.80 46.60 -21.62
C ASN A 791 1.59 45.75 -22.87
N ARG A 792 1.39 44.43 -22.71
CA ARG A 792 1.15 43.54 -23.85
C ARG A 792 -0.18 43.84 -24.55
N ALA A 793 -1.23 44.17 -23.81
CA ALA A 793 -2.51 44.58 -24.40
C ALA A 793 -2.34 45.82 -25.28
N ARG A 794 -1.61 46.84 -24.81
CA ARG A 794 -1.37 48.08 -25.56
C ARG A 794 -0.52 47.84 -26.80
N GLU A 795 0.47 46.95 -26.71
CA GLU A 795 1.26 46.52 -27.86
C GLU A 795 0.38 45.87 -28.94
N LEU A 796 -0.56 45.02 -28.55
CA LEU A 796 -1.36 44.24 -29.49
C LEU A 796 -2.58 45.00 -30.04
N TYR A 797 -3.26 45.80 -29.19
CA TYR A 797 -4.56 46.40 -29.47
C TYR A 797 -4.55 47.95 -29.46
N GLY A 798 -3.41 48.58 -29.13
CA GLY A 798 -3.24 50.03 -29.15
C GLY A 798 -3.47 50.72 -27.80
N ASP A 799 -3.21 52.03 -27.78
CA ASP A 799 -3.41 52.90 -26.63
C ASP A 799 -4.14 54.19 -27.10
N PRO A 800 -5.41 54.42 -26.71
CA PRO A 800 -6.20 53.64 -25.74
C PRO A 800 -6.64 52.26 -26.26
N LEU A 801 -6.92 51.34 -25.32
CA LEU A 801 -7.42 50.00 -25.64
C LEU A 801 -8.87 50.06 -26.19
N PRO A 802 -9.26 49.11 -27.06
CA PRO A 802 -10.67 48.93 -27.41
C PRO A 802 -11.52 48.61 -26.18
N GLU A 803 -12.74 49.15 -26.11
CA GLU A 803 -13.65 49.01 -24.96
C GLU A 803 -13.91 47.54 -24.55
N ILE A 804 -13.98 46.63 -25.52
CA ILE A 804 -14.16 45.19 -25.27
C ILE A 804 -12.96 44.61 -24.51
N VAL A 805 -11.74 45.00 -24.90
CA VAL A 805 -10.48 44.53 -24.29
C VAL A 805 -10.35 45.14 -22.90
N GLU A 806 -10.54 46.46 -22.76
CA GLU A 806 -10.45 47.17 -21.48
C GLU A 806 -11.41 46.57 -20.43
N LYS A 807 -12.70 46.40 -20.78
CA LYS A 807 -13.68 45.79 -19.87
C LYS A 807 -13.34 44.36 -19.49
N ARG A 808 -12.79 43.57 -20.41
CA ARG A 808 -12.37 42.20 -20.13
C ARG A 808 -11.21 42.19 -19.14
N LEU A 809 -10.18 43.01 -19.35
CA LEU A 809 -9.01 43.10 -18.46
C LEU A 809 -9.37 43.63 -17.08
N ASP A 810 -10.21 44.66 -16.98
CA ASP A 810 -10.67 45.18 -15.69
C ASP A 810 -11.40 44.10 -14.87
N LYS A 811 -12.28 43.33 -15.51
CA LYS A 811 -12.99 42.23 -14.84
C LYS A 811 -12.02 41.13 -14.39
N GLU A 812 -11.14 40.68 -15.28
CA GLU A 812 -10.23 39.57 -14.98
C GLU A 812 -9.17 39.94 -13.94
N LEU A 813 -8.48 41.07 -14.10
CA LEU A 813 -7.43 41.51 -13.17
C LEU A 813 -7.98 41.75 -11.77
N ASN A 814 -9.18 42.36 -11.65
CA ASN A 814 -9.81 42.54 -10.34
C ASN A 814 -10.14 41.21 -9.67
N SER A 815 -10.60 40.20 -10.43
CA SER A 815 -10.88 38.87 -9.89
C SER A 815 -9.60 38.10 -9.51
N ILE A 816 -8.58 38.12 -10.38
CA ILE A 816 -7.32 37.39 -10.16
C ILE A 816 -6.56 37.98 -8.96
N ILE A 817 -6.44 39.31 -8.89
CA ILE A 817 -5.73 39.99 -7.80
C ILE A 817 -6.57 39.93 -6.52
N GLY A 818 -7.87 40.22 -6.60
CA GLY A 818 -8.76 40.24 -5.43
C GLY A 818 -8.86 38.91 -4.69
N ASN A 819 -8.70 37.79 -5.39
CA ASN A 819 -8.70 36.44 -4.82
C ASN A 819 -7.29 35.87 -4.56
N GLY A 820 -6.22 36.66 -4.75
CA GLY A 820 -4.85 36.25 -4.45
C GLY A 820 -4.22 35.26 -5.45
N TYR A 821 -4.73 35.20 -6.68
CA TYR A 821 -4.25 34.29 -7.73
C TYR A 821 -3.13 34.88 -8.61
N ALA A 822 -2.71 36.13 -8.39
CA ALA A 822 -1.62 36.73 -9.17
C ALA A 822 -0.31 35.91 -9.10
N VAL A 823 -0.04 35.28 -7.95
CA VAL A 823 1.17 34.48 -7.73
C VAL A 823 1.21 33.24 -8.62
N ILE A 824 0.09 32.54 -8.79
CA ILE A 824 0.05 31.35 -9.67
C ILE A 824 0.19 31.73 -11.14
N TYR A 825 -0.38 32.85 -11.57
CA TYR A 825 -0.20 33.38 -12.92
C TYR A 825 1.26 33.72 -13.18
N LEU A 826 1.90 34.43 -12.24
CA LEU A 826 3.30 34.81 -12.40
C LEU A 826 4.22 33.59 -12.43
N THR A 827 3.90 32.60 -11.61
CA THR A 827 4.63 31.33 -11.58
C THR A 827 4.50 30.59 -12.92
N ALA A 828 3.27 30.42 -13.41
CA ALA A 828 3.02 29.80 -14.70
C ALA A 828 3.75 30.52 -15.84
N HIS A 829 3.72 31.86 -15.85
CA HIS A 829 4.47 32.67 -16.80
C HIS A 829 5.98 32.35 -16.74
N LYS A 830 6.58 32.35 -15.54
CA LYS A 830 8.01 32.06 -15.37
C LYS A 830 8.36 30.65 -15.84
N LEU A 831 7.50 29.66 -15.59
CA LEU A 831 7.68 28.28 -16.05
C LEU A 831 7.66 28.18 -17.58
N VAL A 832 6.66 28.78 -18.24
CA VAL A 832 6.55 28.80 -19.70
C VAL A 832 7.74 29.52 -20.32
N LYS A 833 8.08 30.72 -19.81
CA LYS A 833 9.21 31.50 -20.27
C LYS A 833 10.52 30.72 -20.17
N LYS A 834 10.77 30.07 -19.03
CA LYS A 834 11.97 29.26 -18.82
C LYS A 834 12.07 28.10 -19.82
N SER A 835 10.96 27.41 -20.08
CA SER A 835 10.91 26.34 -21.08
C SER A 835 11.25 26.85 -22.48
N LEU A 836 10.66 27.97 -22.89
CA LEU A 836 10.91 28.57 -24.20
C LEU A 836 12.36 29.05 -24.36
N GLU A 837 12.94 29.66 -23.32
CA GLU A 837 14.36 30.08 -23.30
C GLU A 837 15.33 28.89 -23.45
N ASP A 838 14.93 27.72 -22.94
CA ASP A 838 15.69 26.47 -23.07
C ASP A 838 15.34 25.69 -24.36
N GLY A 839 14.50 26.27 -25.23
CA GLY A 839 14.14 25.74 -26.54
C GLY A 839 13.01 24.70 -26.55
N TYR A 840 12.26 24.56 -25.46
CA TYR A 840 11.12 23.65 -25.35
C TYR A 840 9.79 24.42 -25.41
N LEU A 841 8.97 24.12 -26.41
CA LEU A 841 7.60 24.61 -26.54
C LEU A 841 6.73 24.09 -25.39
N VAL A 842 5.70 24.86 -25.04
CA VAL A 842 4.74 24.48 -24.00
C VAL A 842 3.34 24.51 -24.60
N GLY A 843 2.64 23.37 -24.55
CA GLY A 843 1.26 23.27 -24.99
C GLY A 843 0.30 23.88 -23.96
N SER A 844 -0.67 24.66 -24.45
CA SER A 844 -1.78 25.16 -23.63
C SER A 844 -2.73 24.03 -23.25
N ARG A 845 -3.27 24.03 -22.02
CA ARG A 845 -4.24 23.03 -21.55
C ARG A 845 -5.22 23.61 -20.53
N GLY A 846 -6.38 22.98 -20.43
CA GLY A 846 -7.32 23.22 -19.34
C GLY A 846 -8.07 24.55 -19.44
N SER A 847 -8.70 24.95 -18.34
CA SER A 847 -9.58 26.13 -18.33
C SER A 847 -8.83 27.48 -18.37
N VAL A 848 -7.51 27.50 -18.22
CA VAL A 848 -6.72 28.75 -18.23
C VAL A 848 -6.81 29.49 -19.58
N GLY A 849 -7.07 28.77 -20.67
CA GLY A 849 -7.35 29.34 -22.00
C GLY A 849 -8.58 30.27 -22.06
N SER A 850 -9.40 30.29 -21.01
CA SER A 850 -10.53 31.23 -20.89
C SER A 850 -10.14 32.59 -20.28
N SER A 851 -8.88 32.81 -19.88
CA SER A 851 -8.40 34.07 -19.30
C SER A 851 -7.56 34.87 -20.29
N LEU A 852 -8.02 36.08 -20.63
CA LEU A 852 -7.27 37.01 -21.48
C LEU A 852 -5.98 37.47 -20.78
N VAL A 853 -6.02 37.60 -19.44
CA VAL A 853 -4.81 37.90 -18.66
C VAL A 853 -3.76 36.80 -18.91
N ALA A 854 -4.15 35.53 -18.91
CA ALA A 854 -3.25 34.41 -19.18
C ALA A 854 -2.65 34.47 -20.58
N THR A 855 -3.46 34.79 -21.60
CA THR A 855 -3.00 34.97 -22.99
C THR A 855 -1.95 36.07 -23.08
N LEU A 856 -2.21 37.23 -22.47
CA LEU A 856 -1.32 38.39 -22.53
C LEU A 856 -0.05 38.24 -21.69
N THR A 857 -0.07 37.38 -20.69
CA THR A 857 1.15 36.98 -19.96
C THR A 857 1.88 35.80 -20.60
N GLY A 858 1.42 35.29 -21.75
CA GLY A 858 2.07 34.17 -22.44
C GLY A 858 2.01 32.85 -21.68
N ILE A 859 0.99 32.66 -20.84
CA ILE A 859 0.72 31.38 -20.16
C ILE A 859 -0.02 30.43 -21.10
N THR A 860 -0.87 30.98 -21.96
CA THR A 860 -1.64 30.24 -22.96
C THR A 860 -1.63 30.97 -24.30
N GLU A 861 -1.74 30.20 -25.37
CA GLU A 861 -1.84 30.69 -26.75
C GLU A 861 -3.30 30.94 -27.16
N VAL A 862 -4.27 30.47 -26.36
CA VAL A 862 -5.70 30.65 -26.64
C VAL A 862 -6.12 32.06 -26.27
N ASN A 863 -6.71 32.79 -27.23
CA ASN A 863 -7.29 34.11 -26.99
C ASN A 863 -8.81 34.01 -26.77
N PRO A 864 -9.32 34.31 -25.56
CA PRO A 864 -10.73 34.09 -25.24
C PRO A 864 -11.66 35.22 -25.67
N LEU A 865 -11.15 36.25 -26.33
CA LEU A 865 -11.99 37.32 -26.88
C LEU A 865 -12.91 36.80 -27.99
N PRO A 866 -13.99 37.53 -28.33
CA PRO A 866 -14.79 37.22 -29.51
C PRO A 866 -13.95 37.19 -30.80
N PRO A 867 -14.41 36.52 -31.87
CA PRO A 867 -13.72 36.49 -33.15
C PRO A 867 -13.38 37.90 -33.63
N HIS A 868 -12.12 38.14 -33.98
CA HIS A 868 -11.67 39.46 -34.37
C HIS A 868 -10.51 39.45 -35.34
N TYR A 869 -10.39 40.56 -36.07
CA TYR A 869 -9.18 40.91 -36.81
C TYR A 869 -8.28 41.83 -36.00
N ARG A 870 -6.98 41.70 -36.19
CA ARG A 870 -5.96 42.58 -35.59
C ARG A 870 -4.86 42.91 -36.59
N CYS A 871 -4.38 44.15 -36.59
CA CYS A 871 -3.24 44.56 -37.42
C CYS A 871 -1.97 44.65 -36.58
N GLY A 872 -0.97 43.80 -36.85
CA GLY A 872 0.32 43.82 -36.17
C GLY A 872 1.19 45.08 -36.42
N LYS A 873 0.75 46.01 -37.28
CA LYS A 873 1.51 47.22 -37.64
C LYS A 873 0.93 48.53 -37.08
N CYS A 874 -0.39 48.71 -37.17
CA CYS A 874 -1.06 49.95 -36.76
C CYS A 874 -2.07 49.76 -35.63
N ASN A 875 -2.15 48.55 -35.07
CA ASN A 875 -3.01 48.17 -33.96
C ASN A 875 -4.53 48.32 -34.22
N TYR A 876 -4.94 48.47 -35.50
CA TYR A 876 -6.35 48.36 -35.88
C TYR A 876 -6.93 47.01 -35.46
N SER A 877 -8.11 47.02 -34.84
CA SER A 877 -8.85 45.82 -34.43
C SER A 877 -10.33 45.89 -34.79
N GLU A 878 -10.93 44.77 -35.18
CA GLU A 878 -12.35 44.66 -35.56
C GLU A 878 -12.95 43.40 -34.94
N PHE A 879 -13.89 43.55 -34.00
CA PHE A 879 -14.52 42.45 -33.26
C PHE A 879 -15.89 42.09 -33.83
N ILE A 880 -16.19 40.80 -33.92
CA ILE A 880 -17.47 40.26 -34.40
C ILE A 880 -18.18 39.64 -33.21
N THR A 881 -19.26 40.29 -32.76
CA THR A 881 -19.98 39.94 -31.52
C THR A 881 -21.44 39.56 -31.77
N ASP A 882 -21.86 39.42 -33.03
CA ASP A 882 -23.24 39.10 -33.41
C ASP A 882 -23.52 37.59 -33.46
N GLY A 883 -22.50 36.77 -33.16
CA GLY A 883 -22.58 35.30 -33.20
C GLY A 883 -22.63 34.72 -34.61
N SER A 884 -22.37 35.52 -35.65
CA SER A 884 -22.34 35.05 -37.04
C SER A 884 -21.12 34.16 -37.35
N VAL A 885 -20.06 34.29 -36.56
CA VAL A 885 -18.81 33.53 -36.67
C VAL A 885 -18.55 32.82 -35.35
N GLY A 886 -18.17 31.55 -35.41
CA GLY A 886 -17.87 30.75 -34.22
C GLY A 886 -16.52 31.12 -33.60
N VAL A 887 -15.44 31.04 -34.39
CA VAL A 887 -14.08 31.33 -33.93
C VAL A 887 -13.30 32.19 -34.94
N GLY A 888 -12.34 32.95 -34.47
CA GLY A 888 -11.48 33.84 -35.25
C GLY A 888 -10.77 33.16 -36.43
N PRO A 889 -10.20 31.95 -36.27
CA PRO A 889 -9.58 31.22 -37.37
C PRO A 889 -10.47 31.03 -38.61
N ASP A 890 -11.79 30.92 -38.43
CA ASP A 890 -12.78 30.76 -39.52
C ASP A 890 -12.98 32.03 -40.35
N LEU A 891 -12.45 33.17 -39.90
CA LEU A 891 -12.56 34.43 -40.64
C LEU A 891 -11.79 34.36 -41.96
N PRO A 892 -12.32 34.95 -43.05
CA PRO A 892 -11.58 35.03 -44.30
C PRO A 892 -10.39 35.98 -44.16
N ASP A 893 -9.31 35.70 -44.90
CA ASP A 893 -8.16 36.61 -44.98
C ASP A 893 -8.60 38.02 -45.43
N LYS A 894 -8.16 39.04 -44.69
CA LYS A 894 -8.53 40.44 -44.92
C LYS A 894 -7.29 41.35 -44.82
N ARG A 895 -7.30 42.49 -45.52
CA ARG A 895 -6.28 43.54 -45.39
C ARG A 895 -6.76 44.66 -44.48
N CYS A 896 -5.83 45.23 -43.73
CA CYS A 896 -6.09 46.32 -42.80
C CYS A 896 -6.60 47.54 -43.56
N PRO A 897 -7.77 48.10 -43.19
CA PRO A 897 -8.32 49.27 -43.86
C PRO A 897 -7.49 50.54 -43.63
N GLU A 898 -6.70 50.60 -42.55
CA GLU A 898 -5.88 51.77 -42.18
C GLU A 898 -4.51 51.78 -42.86
N CYS A 899 -3.81 50.64 -42.90
CA CYS A 899 -2.41 50.60 -43.38
C CYS A 899 -2.14 49.57 -44.49
N GLY A 900 -3.14 48.79 -44.91
CA GLY A 900 -3.04 47.81 -45.99
C GLY A 900 -2.30 46.50 -45.65
N GLU A 901 -1.77 46.36 -44.44
CA GLU A 901 -1.11 45.15 -43.93
C GLU A 901 -2.09 43.97 -43.87
N LYS A 902 -1.60 42.72 -43.98
CA LYS A 902 -2.46 41.55 -43.76
C LYS A 902 -2.97 41.58 -42.30
N LEU A 903 -4.27 41.34 -42.11
CA LEU A 903 -4.83 41.23 -40.76
C LEU A 903 -4.61 39.82 -40.23
N GLU A 904 -4.24 39.74 -38.96
CA GLU A 904 -4.27 38.51 -38.18
C GLU A 904 -5.71 38.23 -37.73
N LYS A 905 -6.01 36.96 -37.50
CA LYS A 905 -7.33 36.45 -37.13
C LYS A 905 -7.22 35.71 -35.80
N ASP A 906 -8.05 36.05 -34.83
CA ASP A 906 -7.97 35.47 -33.49
C ASP A 906 -9.31 35.56 -32.74
N GLY A 907 -9.40 34.92 -31.58
CA GLY A 907 -10.55 34.97 -30.68
C GLY A 907 -11.47 33.75 -30.74
N PHE A 908 -11.65 33.06 -29.62
CA PHE A 908 -12.43 31.82 -29.51
C PHE A 908 -13.74 31.98 -28.71
N ASP A 909 -14.09 33.22 -28.32
CA ASP A 909 -15.30 33.58 -27.56
C ASP A 909 -15.53 32.75 -26.28
N ILE A 910 -14.50 32.67 -25.44
CA ILE A 910 -14.53 31.82 -24.24
C ILE A 910 -14.81 32.69 -23.00
N PRO A 911 -15.84 32.36 -22.19
CA PRO A 911 -16.16 33.11 -20.98
C PRO A 911 -15.17 32.82 -19.85
N PHE A 912 -14.68 33.88 -19.19
CA PHE A 912 -13.72 33.82 -18.09
C PHE A 912 -14.21 33.00 -16.89
N GLU A 913 -15.53 33.00 -16.64
CA GLU A 913 -16.15 32.29 -15.51
C GLU A 913 -15.99 30.77 -15.58
N VAL A 914 -15.60 30.20 -16.73
CA VAL A 914 -15.23 28.78 -16.84
C VAL A 914 -14.00 28.47 -15.98
N PHE A 915 -13.10 29.45 -15.84
CA PHE A 915 -11.90 29.32 -15.03
C PHE A 915 -12.19 29.48 -13.54
N LEU A 916 -12.63 30.68 -13.12
CA LEU A 916 -12.71 31.10 -11.71
C LEU A 916 -14.13 31.14 -11.12
N GLY A 917 -15.15 30.74 -11.86
CA GLY A 917 -16.54 30.93 -11.43
C GLY A 917 -16.98 32.40 -11.50
N PHE A 918 -18.15 32.70 -10.93
CA PHE A 918 -18.71 34.05 -10.94
C PHE A 918 -18.21 34.90 -9.77
N GLU A 919 -17.99 34.27 -8.61
CA GLU A 919 -17.59 34.95 -7.37
C GLU A 919 -16.12 34.70 -7.00
N GLY A 920 -15.35 33.97 -7.82
CA GLY A 920 -14.00 33.52 -7.45
C GLY A 920 -14.00 32.34 -6.48
N ASP A 921 -15.14 31.66 -6.35
CA ASP A 921 -15.42 30.56 -5.42
C ASP A 921 -14.78 29.22 -5.85
N LYS A 922 -14.30 29.15 -7.09
CA LYS A 922 -13.58 28.00 -7.61
C LYS A 922 -12.08 28.22 -7.52
N VAL A 923 -11.37 27.31 -6.84
CA VAL A 923 -9.91 27.27 -6.82
C VAL A 923 -9.40 26.92 -8.23
N PRO A 924 -8.57 27.77 -8.87
CA PRO A 924 -8.07 27.53 -10.22
C PRO A 924 -6.93 26.50 -10.23
N ASP A 925 -6.91 25.69 -11.29
CA ASP A 925 -5.80 24.80 -11.64
C ASP A 925 -5.19 25.30 -12.95
N ILE A 926 -3.87 25.53 -12.99
CA ILE A 926 -3.16 25.95 -14.21
C ILE A 926 -2.42 24.74 -14.77
N ASP A 927 -2.99 24.18 -15.83
CA ASP A 927 -2.44 23.03 -16.56
C ASP A 927 -1.46 23.50 -17.64
N LEU A 928 -0.23 22.98 -17.62
CA LEU A 928 0.77 23.26 -18.63
C LEU A 928 1.35 21.95 -19.16
N ASN A 929 1.29 21.76 -20.49
CA ASN A 929 1.88 20.59 -21.16
C ASN A 929 3.30 20.91 -21.59
N PHE A 930 4.29 20.47 -20.81
CA PHE A 930 5.69 20.53 -21.18
C PHE A 930 6.08 19.29 -21.99
N SER A 931 7.19 19.38 -22.73
CA SER A 931 7.82 18.19 -23.30
C SER A 931 8.15 17.19 -22.20
N GLY A 932 7.83 15.91 -22.41
CA GLY A 932 8.18 14.82 -21.50
C GLY A 932 9.69 14.76 -21.20
N GLU A 933 10.54 15.14 -22.15
CA GLU A 933 12.01 15.18 -21.98
C GLU A 933 12.47 16.28 -21.02
N TYR A 934 11.68 17.35 -20.88
CA TYR A 934 12.05 18.56 -20.14
C TYR A 934 11.28 18.73 -18.82
N GLN A 935 10.26 17.91 -18.60
CA GLN A 935 9.37 17.97 -17.44
C GLN A 935 10.13 18.01 -16.10
N SER A 936 11.12 17.13 -15.93
CA SER A 936 11.94 17.04 -14.71
C SER A 936 12.76 18.31 -14.45
N SER A 937 13.20 19.01 -15.49
CA SER A 937 13.94 20.27 -15.37
C SER A 937 13.03 21.39 -14.87
N ILE A 938 11.77 21.44 -15.35
CA ILE A 938 10.78 22.39 -14.86
C ILE A 938 10.35 22.10 -13.42
N HIS A 939 10.22 20.82 -13.04
CA HIS A 939 9.98 20.47 -11.63
C HIS A 939 11.11 20.95 -10.70
N LYS A 940 12.36 20.92 -11.14
CA LYS A 940 13.47 21.50 -10.36
C LYS A 940 13.43 23.03 -10.33
N TYR A 941 12.91 23.66 -11.40
CA TYR A 941 12.78 25.11 -11.44
C TYR A 941 11.69 25.61 -10.48
N THR A 942 10.60 24.89 -10.28
CA THR A 942 9.61 25.21 -9.25
C THR A 942 10.21 25.15 -7.84
N GLU A 943 11.08 24.18 -7.54
CA GLU A 943 11.84 24.14 -6.28
C GLU A 943 12.74 25.37 -6.10
N GLN A 944 13.31 25.91 -7.18
CA GLN A 944 14.12 27.14 -7.12
C GLN A 944 13.26 28.39 -6.87
N LEU A 945 12.03 28.41 -7.39
CA LEU A 945 11.11 29.55 -7.23
C LEU A 945 10.57 29.66 -5.80
N PHE A 946 10.22 28.54 -5.17
CA PHE A 946 9.55 28.52 -3.87
C PHE A 946 10.40 27.99 -2.73
N GLY A 947 11.52 27.33 -3.03
CA GLY A 947 12.33 26.60 -2.07
C GLY A 947 11.98 25.10 -2.06
N LYS A 948 13.02 24.26 -1.96
CA LYS A 948 12.89 22.80 -2.00
C LYS A 948 11.97 22.25 -0.89
N ASP A 949 11.97 22.87 0.28
CA ASP A 949 11.15 22.44 1.42
C ASP A 949 9.68 22.92 1.34
N HIS A 950 9.31 23.65 0.29
CA HIS A 950 7.98 24.20 0.06
C HIS A 950 7.31 23.64 -1.22
N VAL A 951 7.95 22.72 -1.92
CA VAL A 951 7.40 22.09 -3.12
C VAL A 951 7.46 20.58 -2.98
N PHE A 952 6.30 19.93 -3.10
CA PHE A 952 6.17 18.48 -2.97
C PHE A 952 5.43 17.92 -4.17
N ARG A 953 5.74 16.69 -4.56
CA ARG A 953 4.92 15.99 -5.56
C ARG A 953 3.61 15.55 -4.91
N ALA A 954 2.49 15.67 -5.60
CA ALA A 954 1.25 15.08 -5.12
C ALA A 954 1.39 13.54 -5.06
N GLY A 955 1.17 12.94 -3.89
CA GLY A 955 1.18 11.49 -3.72
C GLY A 955 -0.07 10.83 -4.29
N THR A 956 0.05 9.56 -4.65
CA THR A 956 -1.09 8.72 -5.03
C THR A 956 -1.11 7.44 -4.19
N ILE A 957 -2.31 6.95 -3.89
CA ILE A 957 -2.52 5.67 -3.20
C ILE A 957 -3.01 4.67 -4.21
N SER A 958 -2.23 3.60 -4.41
CA SER A 958 -2.59 2.52 -5.33
C SER A 958 -3.29 1.41 -4.56
N SER A 959 -4.59 1.26 -4.77
CA SER A 959 -5.40 0.20 -4.19
C SER A 959 -5.50 -1.03 -5.09
N ILE A 960 -5.92 -2.16 -4.53
CA ILE A 960 -6.29 -3.36 -5.28
C ILE A 960 -7.52 -3.04 -6.13
N ALA A 961 -7.37 -3.11 -7.45
CA ALA A 961 -8.47 -3.05 -8.40
C ALA A 961 -9.11 -4.44 -8.58
N GLU A 962 -10.34 -4.48 -9.13
CA GLU A 962 -11.12 -5.72 -9.30
C GLU A 962 -10.34 -6.85 -9.98
N ARG A 963 -9.53 -6.51 -11.00
CA ARG A 963 -8.70 -7.49 -11.73
C ARG A 963 -7.66 -8.16 -10.83
N THR A 964 -6.96 -7.38 -10.00
CA THR A 964 -5.94 -7.90 -9.09
C THR A 964 -6.60 -8.72 -7.98
N ALA A 965 -7.74 -8.24 -7.45
CA ALA A 965 -8.54 -8.99 -6.50
C ALA A 965 -9.00 -10.34 -7.09
N TYR A 966 -9.44 -10.38 -8.35
CA TYR A 966 -9.80 -11.63 -9.03
C TYR A 966 -8.63 -12.62 -9.09
N GLY A 967 -7.41 -12.14 -9.36
CA GLY A 967 -6.20 -12.96 -9.31
C GLY A 967 -5.97 -13.59 -7.94
N PHE A 968 -6.03 -12.79 -6.86
CA PHE A 968 -5.89 -13.29 -5.49
C PHE A 968 -6.96 -14.31 -5.11
N VAL A 969 -8.23 -14.02 -5.44
CA VAL A 969 -9.35 -14.93 -5.19
C VAL A 969 -9.17 -16.25 -5.94
N ARG A 970 -8.75 -16.22 -7.21
CA ARG A 970 -8.53 -17.44 -7.99
C ARG A 970 -7.38 -18.27 -7.44
N SER A 971 -6.22 -17.67 -7.15
CA SER A 971 -5.09 -18.37 -6.54
C SER A 971 -5.51 -19.02 -5.22
N TYR A 972 -6.21 -18.27 -4.36
CA TYR A 972 -6.71 -18.75 -3.07
C TYR A 972 -7.63 -19.98 -3.21
N LEU A 973 -8.55 -19.96 -4.18
CA LEU A 973 -9.49 -21.05 -4.43
C LEU A 973 -8.78 -22.27 -5.03
N ASP A 974 -7.89 -22.06 -6.00
CA ASP A 974 -7.18 -23.12 -6.71
C ASP A 974 -6.20 -23.87 -5.79
N GLU A 975 -5.43 -23.14 -4.97
CA GLU A 975 -4.49 -23.71 -3.99
C GLU A 975 -5.20 -24.60 -2.95
N ARG A 976 -6.44 -24.28 -2.61
CA ARG A 976 -7.26 -25.04 -1.65
C ARG A 976 -8.21 -26.05 -2.30
N GLY A 977 -8.21 -26.15 -3.63
CA GLY A 977 -9.14 -27.02 -4.36
C GLY A 977 -10.62 -26.67 -4.15
N LEU A 978 -10.93 -25.41 -3.85
CA LEU A 978 -12.28 -24.92 -3.62
C LEU A 978 -12.94 -24.51 -4.94
N MET A 979 -14.13 -25.04 -5.21
CA MET A 979 -14.95 -24.60 -6.34
C MET A 979 -15.90 -23.49 -5.90
N ALA A 980 -15.88 -22.36 -6.62
CA ALA A 980 -16.81 -21.25 -6.41
C ALA A 980 -17.46 -20.87 -7.74
N ASN A 981 -18.76 -20.55 -7.70
CA ASN A 981 -19.47 -20.00 -8.85
C ASN A 981 -19.12 -18.51 -9.06
N ASN A 982 -19.49 -17.94 -10.21
CA ASN A 982 -19.17 -16.56 -10.54
C ASN A 982 -19.76 -15.55 -9.54
N ALA A 983 -20.92 -15.82 -8.94
CA ALA A 983 -21.50 -14.93 -7.93
C ALA A 983 -20.59 -14.87 -6.69
N GLU A 984 -20.11 -16.02 -6.20
CA GLU A 984 -19.22 -16.07 -5.05
C GLU A 984 -17.88 -15.41 -5.36
N ILE A 985 -17.33 -15.66 -6.55
CA ILE A 985 -16.09 -14.99 -6.97
C ILE A 985 -16.28 -13.47 -7.00
N LYS A 986 -17.39 -12.96 -7.56
CA LYS A 986 -17.69 -11.52 -7.55
C LYS A 986 -17.78 -10.96 -6.14
N ARG A 987 -18.40 -11.67 -5.19
CA ARG A 987 -18.48 -11.27 -3.77
C ARG A 987 -17.07 -11.15 -3.18
N LEU A 988 -16.26 -12.20 -3.30
CA LEU A 988 -14.89 -12.24 -2.76
C LEU A 988 -14.01 -11.15 -3.37
N VAL A 989 -14.11 -10.93 -4.69
CA VAL A 989 -13.40 -9.86 -5.40
C VAL A 989 -13.77 -8.48 -4.86
N LYS A 990 -15.07 -8.23 -4.67
CA LYS A 990 -15.56 -6.96 -4.15
C LYS A 990 -15.07 -6.70 -2.71
N GLY A 991 -15.03 -7.74 -1.87
CA GLY A 991 -14.52 -7.65 -0.50
C GLY A 991 -13.03 -7.33 -0.40
N CYS A 992 -12.23 -7.72 -1.41
CA CYS A 992 -10.79 -7.43 -1.46
C CYS A 992 -10.45 -6.09 -2.15
N THR A 993 -11.41 -5.48 -2.86
CA THR A 993 -11.18 -4.29 -3.69
C THR A 993 -11.07 -3.02 -2.83
N GLY A 994 -10.19 -2.10 -3.22
CA GLY A 994 -9.99 -0.82 -2.54
C GLY A 994 -8.99 -0.87 -1.38
N VAL A 995 -8.52 -2.06 -0.97
CA VAL A 995 -7.42 -2.20 -0.01
C VAL A 995 -6.14 -1.63 -0.61
N LYS A 996 -5.42 -0.82 0.16
CA LYS A 996 -4.14 -0.24 -0.25
C LYS A 996 -3.13 -1.34 -0.54
N ARG A 997 -2.42 -1.20 -1.65
CA ARG A 997 -1.29 -2.06 -2.03
C ARG A 997 0.03 -1.32 -1.95
N THR A 998 0.11 -0.13 -2.56
CA THR A 998 1.35 0.68 -2.57
C THR A 998 1.01 2.17 -2.72
N THR A 999 2.03 3.00 -2.82
CA THR A 999 1.92 4.44 -3.09
C THR A 999 2.69 4.80 -4.35
N GLY A 1000 2.34 5.94 -4.95
CA GLY A 1000 2.98 6.46 -6.15
C GLY A 1000 3.04 7.98 -6.14
N GLN A 1001 3.26 8.54 -7.33
CA GLN A 1001 3.30 9.98 -7.55
C GLN A 1001 2.34 10.40 -8.65
N HIS A 1002 1.79 11.60 -8.53
CA HIS A 1002 1.02 12.23 -9.59
C HIS A 1002 1.94 12.51 -10.80
N PRO A 1003 1.47 12.33 -12.04
CA PRO A 1003 2.30 12.49 -13.24
C PRO A 1003 2.95 13.86 -13.41
N GLY A 1004 2.36 14.92 -12.85
CA GLY A 1004 2.94 16.28 -12.95
C GLY A 1004 2.55 17.25 -11.85
N GLY A 1005 1.75 16.79 -10.88
CA GLY A 1005 1.15 17.68 -9.87
C GLY A 1005 2.16 18.03 -8.80
N GLN A 1006 2.45 19.31 -8.66
CA GLN A 1006 3.30 19.87 -7.62
C GLN A 1006 2.47 20.69 -6.65
N ILE A 1007 2.56 20.34 -5.37
CA ILE A 1007 1.91 21.03 -4.27
C ILE A 1007 2.86 22.09 -3.74
N VAL A 1008 2.39 23.34 -3.69
CA VAL A 1008 3.17 24.48 -3.22
C VAL A 1008 2.68 24.91 -1.84
N VAL A 1009 3.58 24.88 -0.87
CA VAL A 1009 3.33 25.29 0.52
C VAL A 1009 3.73 26.76 0.70
N PRO A 1010 2.88 27.60 1.31
CA PRO A 1010 3.25 28.98 1.65
C PRO A 1010 4.51 29.05 2.51
N ALA A 1011 5.31 30.11 2.33
CA ALA A 1011 6.59 30.29 3.02
C ALA A 1011 6.46 30.48 4.55
N ASP A 1012 5.29 30.88 5.04
CA ASP A 1012 4.97 31.05 6.46
C ASP A 1012 4.37 29.78 7.11
N MET A 1013 4.28 28.68 6.35
CA MET A 1013 3.71 27.40 6.79
C MET A 1013 4.65 26.23 6.50
N GLU A 1014 4.36 25.09 7.10
CA GLU A 1014 5.05 23.82 6.82
C GLU A 1014 4.08 22.81 6.20
N ILE A 1015 4.60 21.87 5.42
CA ILE A 1015 3.77 20.80 4.83
C ILE A 1015 3.01 20.00 5.91
N TYR A 1016 3.59 19.87 7.10
CA TYR A 1016 3.01 19.17 8.26
C TYR A 1016 1.81 19.86 8.88
N ASP A 1017 1.46 21.08 8.46
CA ASP A 1017 0.18 21.70 8.81
C ASP A 1017 -0.99 21.12 7.99
N PHE A 1018 -0.69 20.34 6.95
CA PHE A 1018 -1.66 19.79 5.99
C PHE A 1018 -1.58 18.27 5.86
N THR A 1019 -0.37 17.72 5.75
CA THR A 1019 -0.17 16.30 5.46
C THR A 1019 1.24 15.84 5.86
N PRO A 1020 1.43 14.56 6.26
CA PRO A 1020 2.77 13.97 6.26
C PRO A 1020 3.35 13.94 4.84
N ILE A 1021 4.64 13.62 4.74
CA ILE A 1021 5.33 13.40 3.47
C ILE A 1021 6.04 12.04 3.48
N GLN A 1022 6.23 11.45 2.32
CA GLN A 1022 6.89 10.16 2.17
C GLN A 1022 7.67 10.10 0.86
N LYS A 1023 8.36 8.99 0.62
CA LYS A 1023 8.89 8.67 -0.71
C LYS A 1023 7.86 7.83 -1.49
N PRO A 1024 7.70 8.05 -2.81
CA PRO A 1024 6.78 7.26 -3.62
C PRO A 1024 7.24 5.79 -3.62
N ALA A 1025 6.30 4.87 -3.43
CA ALA A 1025 6.56 3.42 -3.32
C ALA A 1025 7.60 3.03 -2.25
N ASN A 1026 7.92 3.93 -1.29
CA ASN A 1026 9.01 3.78 -0.32
C ASN A 1026 10.40 3.58 -0.96
N ASP A 1027 10.61 4.10 -2.18
CA ASP A 1027 11.91 4.06 -2.84
C ASP A 1027 12.89 5.03 -2.18
N LEU A 1028 13.85 4.51 -1.41
CA LEU A 1028 14.85 5.29 -0.69
C LEU A 1028 15.85 6.01 -1.60
N GLU A 1029 16.00 5.59 -2.86
CA GLU A 1029 16.88 6.24 -3.83
C GLU A 1029 16.18 7.40 -4.55
N SER A 1030 14.85 7.51 -4.44
CA SER A 1030 14.09 8.60 -5.03
C SER A 1030 14.43 9.94 -4.37
N ASP A 1031 14.77 10.94 -5.18
CA ASP A 1031 14.95 12.33 -4.75
C ASP A 1031 13.61 13.07 -4.57
N VAL A 1032 12.50 12.45 -4.99
CA VAL A 1032 11.16 13.05 -4.94
C VAL A 1032 10.49 12.75 -3.60
N LEU A 1033 9.98 13.81 -2.97
CA LEU A 1033 9.09 13.71 -1.81
C LEU A 1033 7.64 13.90 -2.27
N THR A 1034 6.78 12.97 -1.86
CA THR A 1034 5.34 13.04 -2.12
C THR A 1034 4.56 13.40 -0.88
N THR A 1035 3.43 14.08 -1.04
CA THR A 1035 2.42 14.17 0.03
C THR A 1035 1.94 12.77 0.42
N HIS A 1036 1.69 12.55 1.70
CA HIS A 1036 1.20 11.26 2.22
C HIS A 1036 -0.30 11.09 1.97
N PHE A 1037 -1.04 12.20 2.04
CA PHE A 1037 -2.40 12.28 1.52
C PHE A 1037 -2.39 12.48 0.01
N ASP A 1038 -3.39 11.91 -0.66
CA ASP A 1038 -3.64 12.25 -2.05
C ASP A 1038 -4.10 13.70 -2.18
N PHE A 1039 -3.98 14.24 -3.40
CA PHE A 1039 -4.35 15.64 -3.65
C PHE A 1039 -5.84 15.92 -3.37
N ASN A 1040 -6.74 14.97 -3.63
CA ASN A 1040 -8.18 15.20 -3.42
C ASN A 1040 -8.49 15.54 -1.96
N SER A 1041 -7.74 14.93 -1.04
CA SER A 1041 -7.85 15.16 0.41
C SER A 1041 -7.45 16.56 0.85
N ILE A 1042 -6.63 17.28 0.06
CA ILE A 1042 -6.07 18.60 0.39
C ILE A 1042 -6.31 19.65 -0.72
N HIS A 1043 -7.22 19.36 -1.66
CA HIS A 1043 -7.41 20.17 -2.87
C HIS A 1043 -7.87 21.61 -2.58
N ASP A 1044 -8.64 21.78 -1.51
CA ASP A 1044 -9.15 23.08 -1.05
C ASP A 1044 -8.14 23.85 -0.18
N ASN A 1045 -6.98 23.26 0.14
CA ASN A 1045 -6.05 23.79 1.14
C ASN A 1045 -4.77 24.36 0.54
N LEU A 1046 -4.21 23.68 -0.45
CA LEU A 1046 -2.95 24.05 -1.08
C LEU A 1046 -3.11 24.15 -2.59
N LEU A 1047 -2.37 25.07 -3.19
CA LEU A 1047 -2.34 25.20 -4.64
C LEU A 1047 -1.54 24.07 -5.28
N LYS A 1048 -2.06 23.57 -6.40
CA LYS A 1048 -1.41 22.59 -7.27
C LYS A 1048 -0.98 23.26 -8.57
N LEU A 1049 0.23 22.94 -9.02
CA LEU A 1049 0.74 23.25 -10.34
C LEU A 1049 0.85 21.94 -11.12
N ASP A 1050 0.01 21.76 -12.14
CA ASP A 1050 0.07 20.59 -13.02
C ASP A 1050 1.07 20.82 -14.16
N VAL A 1051 2.32 20.48 -13.87
CA VAL A 1051 3.44 20.49 -14.83
C VAL A 1051 3.51 19.11 -15.49
N LEU A 1052 2.70 18.91 -16.51
CA LEU A 1052 2.52 17.61 -17.18
C LEU A 1052 3.53 17.41 -18.30
N GLY A 1053 3.98 16.17 -18.47
CA GLY A 1053 4.73 15.75 -19.65
C GLY A 1053 3.75 15.33 -20.76
N HIS A 1054 3.98 15.83 -21.97
CA HIS A 1054 3.19 15.51 -23.16
C HIS A 1054 4.10 15.32 -24.37
N ASP A 1055 3.63 14.53 -25.34
CA ASP A 1055 4.38 14.25 -26.56
C ASP A 1055 4.24 15.36 -27.60
N ASP A 1056 3.06 15.99 -27.73
CA ASP A 1056 2.83 17.08 -28.69
C ASP A 1056 3.94 18.16 -28.70
N PRO A 1057 4.35 18.76 -27.56
CA PRO A 1057 5.41 19.76 -27.58
C PRO A 1057 6.75 19.20 -28.07
N THR A 1058 7.02 17.93 -27.78
CA THR A 1058 8.23 17.22 -28.23
C THR A 1058 8.19 16.98 -29.74
N ILE A 1059 7.06 16.49 -30.26
CA ILE A 1059 6.86 16.20 -31.68
C ILE A 1059 6.91 17.50 -32.51
N ILE A 1060 6.20 18.53 -32.07
CA ILE A 1060 6.18 19.83 -32.77
C ILE A 1060 7.57 20.46 -32.77
N ARG A 1061 8.30 20.40 -31.65
CA ARG A 1061 9.70 20.85 -31.61
C ARG A 1061 10.56 20.08 -32.59
N MET A 1062 10.46 18.75 -32.61
CA MET A 1062 11.21 17.91 -33.56
C MET A 1062 10.90 18.32 -35.02
N LEU A 1063 9.64 18.58 -35.35
CA LEU A 1063 9.23 19.06 -36.66
C LEU A 1063 9.82 20.44 -36.98
N GLN A 1064 9.82 21.37 -36.02
CA GLN A 1064 10.46 22.68 -36.16
C GLN A 1064 11.96 22.54 -36.42
N ASP A 1065 12.66 21.70 -35.64
CA ASP A 1065 14.10 21.46 -35.76
C ASP A 1065 14.47 20.81 -37.11
N LEU A 1066 13.61 19.92 -37.63
CA LEU A 1066 13.82 19.23 -38.91
C LEU A 1066 13.49 20.10 -40.13
N THR A 1067 12.45 20.92 -40.04
CA THR A 1067 11.93 21.69 -41.19
C THR A 1067 12.43 23.13 -41.21
N GLY A 1068 12.89 23.67 -40.08
CA GLY A 1068 13.18 25.08 -39.87
C GLY A 1068 11.94 25.99 -39.87
N VAL A 1069 10.73 25.41 -39.90
CA VAL A 1069 9.46 26.14 -39.90
C VAL A 1069 9.00 26.38 -38.46
N SER A 1070 8.72 27.63 -38.12
CA SER A 1070 8.16 27.98 -36.81
C SER A 1070 6.71 27.49 -36.72
N PRO A 1071 6.32 26.78 -35.63
CA PRO A 1071 4.94 26.34 -35.47
C PRO A 1071 3.95 27.50 -35.29
N PHE A 1072 4.42 28.65 -34.81
CA PHE A 1072 3.62 29.86 -34.66
C PHE A 1072 3.24 30.51 -36.00
N ASP A 1073 3.92 30.16 -37.10
CA ASP A 1073 3.66 30.71 -38.42
C ASP A 1073 2.67 29.84 -39.23
N ILE A 1074 2.23 28.70 -38.69
CA ILE A 1074 1.35 27.76 -39.37
C ILE A 1074 -0.10 28.28 -39.34
N PRO A 1075 -0.76 28.45 -40.50
CA PRO A 1075 -2.16 28.89 -40.54
C PRO A 1075 -3.10 27.78 -40.04
N LEU A 1076 -4.05 28.15 -39.19
CA LEU A 1076 -5.06 27.24 -38.64
C LEU A 1076 -6.17 26.87 -39.64
N ASP A 1077 -6.22 27.54 -40.79
CA ASP A 1077 -7.24 27.37 -41.83
C ASP A 1077 -6.69 26.88 -43.18
N ASP A 1078 -5.49 26.28 -43.20
CA ASP A 1078 -4.92 25.74 -44.43
C ASP A 1078 -5.85 24.67 -45.05
N PRO A 1079 -6.37 24.87 -46.28
CA PRO A 1079 -7.36 23.97 -46.86
C PRO A 1079 -6.85 22.53 -47.03
N ALA A 1080 -5.57 22.35 -47.34
CA ALA A 1080 -5.00 21.01 -47.54
C ALA A 1080 -4.89 20.25 -46.21
N THR A 1081 -4.47 20.94 -45.16
CA THR A 1081 -4.44 20.41 -43.80
C THR A 1081 -5.84 20.11 -43.29
N MET A 1082 -6.79 21.05 -43.41
CA MET A 1082 -8.16 20.83 -42.92
C MET A 1082 -8.89 19.68 -43.62
N ALA A 1083 -8.57 19.42 -44.89
CA ALA A 1083 -9.17 18.32 -45.64
C ALA A 1083 -8.88 16.94 -45.02
N ILE A 1084 -7.74 16.75 -44.32
CA ILE A 1084 -7.38 15.46 -43.71
C ILE A 1084 -8.42 15.00 -42.67
N PHE A 1085 -9.13 15.94 -42.02
CA PHE A 1085 -10.16 15.60 -41.03
C PHE A 1085 -11.47 15.11 -41.67
N SER A 1086 -11.59 15.15 -43.00
CA SER A 1086 -12.81 14.80 -43.74
C SER A 1086 -12.59 13.88 -44.94
N GLY A 1087 -11.34 13.56 -45.27
CA GLY A 1087 -10.98 12.70 -46.40
C GLY A 1087 -9.50 12.36 -46.44
N THR A 1088 -9.11 11.51 -47.39
CA THR A 1088 -7.73 10.99 -47.55
C THR A 1088 -7.03 11.60 -48.77
N GLU A 1089 -7.71 12.45 -49.54
CA GLU A 1089 -7.28 12.92 -50.86
C GLU A 1089 -5.97 13.72 -50.77
N THR A 1090 -5.79 14.52 -49.73
CA THR A 1090 -4.59 15.35 -49.53
C THR A 1090 -3.36 14.55 -49.10
N LEU A 1091 -3.56 13.32 -48.59
CA LEU A 1091 -2.48 12.37 -48.30
C LEU A 1091 -2.06 11.56 -49.54
N GLY A 1092 -2.83 11.62 -50.63
CA GLY A 1092 -2.52 10.90 -51.87
C GLY A 1092 -2.77 9.39 -51.80
N VAL A 1093 -3.61 8.93 -50.87
CA VAL A 1093 -3.96 7.51 -50.67
C VAL A 1093 -5.47 7.30 -50.68
N SER A 1094 -5.93 6.11 -51.04
CA SER A 1094 -7.35 5.75 -50.96
C SER A 1094 -7.74 5.23 -49.57
N PRO A 1095 -9.02 5.31 -49.18
CA PRO A 1095 -9.48 4.74 -47.91
C PRO A 1095 -9.18 3.25 -47.74
N ASP A 1096 -9.18 2.49 -48.85
CA ASP A 1096 -8.87 1.06 -48.84
C ASP A 1096 -7.38 0.79 -48.58
N ASP A 1097 -6.48 1.71 -48.95
CA ASP A 1097 -5.04 1.56 -48.75
C ASP A 1097 -4.64 1.67 -47.27
N ILE A 1098 -5.37 2.47 -46.50
CA ILE A 1098 -5.09 2.74 -45.07
C ILE A 1098 -6.18 2.24 -44.11
N GLY A 1099 -7.26 1.67 -44.63
CA GLY A 1099 -8.37 1.13 -43.83
C GLY A 1099 -9.19 2.17 -43.08
N THR A 1100 -9.15 3.45 -43.48
CA THR A 1100 -9.90 4.56 -42.88
C THR A 1100 -10.37 5.55 -43.94
N SER A 1101 -11.52 6.19 -43.71
CA SER A 1101 -12.11 7.16 -44.65
C SER A 1101 -11.65 8.61 -44.44
N VAL A 1102 -10.76 8.86 -43.49
CA VAL A 1102 -10.20 10.18 -43.15
C VAL A 1102 -8.69 10.08 -42.97
N GLY A 1103 -7.98 11.20 -43.07
CA GLY A 1103 -6.52 11.29 -42.95
C GLY A 1103 -5.97 11.44 -41.53
N THR A 1104 -6.82 11.32 -40.51
CA THR A 1104 -6.49 11.28 -39.08
C THR A 1104 -6.88 9.94 -38.49
#